data_AF-Q0T4C1-F1
#
_entry.id   AF-Q0T4C1-F1
#
_cell.length_a   1.000
_cell.length_b   1.000
_cell.length_c   1.000
_cell.angle_alpha   90.00
_cell.angle_beta   90.00
_cell.angle_gamma   90.00
#
_symmetry.space_group_name_H-M   'P 1'
#
loop_
_entity.id
_entity.type
_entity.pdbx_description
1 polymer ?
#
loop_
_entity_poly.entity_id
_entity_poly.type
_entity_poly.pdbx_seq_one_letter_code
_entity_poly.pdbx_strand_id
1 'polypeptide(L)'
;MFSPATRDWFLRAFKQPTAVQSQTWHVAARGEHALVIAPTGSGKTLAAFLYALDRLFREGGEDTREAHKRKTSRILYISPIKALGTDVQRNLQIPLKGIADERRRRGETVIIDEVHAVAGSKRGAHLALSLERLDALLHTSAQRIGLSATVRSASDVAAFLGGDRPVTVVNPPAMRHPQIRIVVPVANMDDVSSVASGTGEDSHAGREGSIWPYIETGILDEVLRHRSTIVFTNSRGLAEKLTARLNELYAARLQRSPSIAVDAAHFESTSGATSNRVQSSDVFIARSHHGSVSKEQRAITEQALKSGELRCVVATSSLELGIDMGAVDLVIQVATPLSVASGLQRIGRAGHQVGGVSKGLFFPRTRRDLVDSAVIVECMFAGRLENLTPPHNPLDVLAQQTVAAAAMDALQVDEWYSRVRRAAPWKDLPRRVFDATLDMLSGRYPSGDFSAFRPKLVWNRETGILTARPGTQLLAVTSGGTIPDRGMYSVLLPEGEEKAGSRRVGELDEEMVYESRVNDIITLGATSWRIQQITRDQVIVTPAPGRSAQLPFWRGEGNGRPAELGEMIGDFLHLLADGAFFSGTIPPWLAEENTNANIQGLIDEQRNATGIVPGSRHLVLERCRDEIGDWRIILHSPYGRRVHEPWALAIAGRIHALWGADASVVASDDGIVARIPDTDGKLPDAAIFLFEPEKLLQIVREAVGSSALFAARFRECAARALLMPGRTPGHRTPLWQQRLRASQLLEIAQGYPDFPVILETLRECLQDVYDLPALERLMRRLNGGEIQISDVTTTTPSPFATSLLFGYVAEFMYQSDAPLAERRASVLSLDSELLRNLLGQVDPGELLDPQVIRQVEEELQRLAPGRRAKGEEGLFDLLRELGPMTVEDLAQRHTGSSEEVASYLENLLAVKRIFPAMISGQERLACMDDAARLRDALGVRLPESLPEIYLHRVSYPLRDLFLRYLRAHALVTAEQLAHEFSLGIAIVEEQLQQLREQGLVMNLQQDIWVSDEVFRRLRLRSLQAAREATRPVAATTYARLLLERQGVLPATDGSPALFASTSPGVYEGVDGVMRVIEQLAGVGLPASLWESQILPARVRDYSPEMLDELLATGAVIWSGQKKAG
;
A
#
# COMPACT_ATOMS: atom_id res chain seq x y z
N MET A 1 36.69 3.53 36.59
CA MET A 1 35.75 2.97 35.60
C MET A 1 36.38 2.80 34.23
N PHE A 2 37.11 3.77 33.67
CA PHE A 2 37.76 3.70 32.35
C PHE A 2 39.27 3.43 32.46
N SER A 3 39.89 2.92 31.38
CA SER A 3 41.36 2.85 31.28
C SER A 3 42.00 4.25 31.29
N PRO A 4 43.29 4.39 31.68
CA PRO A 4 43.98 5.68 31.66
C PRO A 4 43.93 6.36 30.28
N ALA A 5 44.14 5.60 29.19
CA ALA A 5 44.13 6.14 27.83
C ALA A 5 42.78 6.75 27.42
N THR A 6 41.67 6.03 27.69
CA THR A 6 40.31 6.52 27.40
C THR A 6 39.96 7.74 28.22
N ARG A 7 40.32 7.75 29.51
CA ARG A 7 40.12 8.90 30.41
C ARG A 7 40.86 10.14 29.91
N ASP A 8 42.14 10.00 29.59
CA ASP A 8 43.01 11.11 29.20
C ASP A 8 42.66 11.63 27.80
N TRP A 9 42.14 10.79 26.90
CA TRP A 9 41.54 11.24 25.64
C TRP A 9 40.28 12.07 25.89
N PHE A 10 39.36 11.58 26.73
CA PHE A 10 38.09 12.26 26.99
C PHE A 10 38.32 13.66 27.59
N LEU A 11 39.23 13.78 28.57
CA LEU A 11 39.56 15.06 29.22
C LEU A 11 40.28 16.05 28.28
N ARG A 12 40.91 15.57 27.20
CA ARG A 12 41.48 16.44 26.14
C ARG A 12 40.43 16.90 25.14
N ALA A 13 39.46 16.04 24.82
CA ALA A 13 38.41 16.33 23.85
C ALA A 13 37.26 17.16 24.44
N PHE A 14 36.97 17.01 25.73
CA PHE A 14 35.83 17.63 26.40
C PHE A 14 36.22 18.16 27.78
N LYS A 15 35.58 19.26 28.21
CA LYS A 15 35.85 19.88 29.53
C LYS A 15 35.50 18.96 30.70
N GLN A 16 34.32 18.33 30.64
CA GLN A 16 33.80 17.43 31.66
C GLN A 16 32.68 16.55 31.09
N PRO A 17 32.42 15.36 31.67
CA PRO A 17 31.30 14.53 31.25
C PRO A 17 29.95 15.16 31.61
N THR A 18 28.94 14.94 30.79
CA THR A 18 27.56 15.32 31.09
C THR A 18 26.93 14.38 32.13
N ALA A 19 25.87 14.81 32.82
CA ALA A 19 25.17 13.97 33.80
C ALA A 19 24.66 12.66 33.18
N VAL A 20 24.12 12.75 31.95
CA VAL A 20 23.65 11.57 31.20
C VAL A 20 24.79 10.61 30.87
N GLN A 21 25.97 11.13 30.51
CA GLN A 21 27.15 10.31 30.24
C GLN A 21 27.60 9.57 31.48
N SER A 22 27.83 10.29 32.59
CA SER A 22 28.29 9.69 33.86
C SER A 22 27.34 8.59 34.36
N GLN A 23 26.04 8.87 34.43
CA GLN A 23 25.04 7.90 34.90
C GLN A 23 24.96 6.68 33.98
N THR A 24 24.95 6.88 32.66
CA THR A 24 24.91 5.77 31.69
C THR A 24 26.13 4.86 31.83
N TRP A 25 27.32 5.43 32.01
CA TRP A 25 28.54 4.63 32.15
C TRP A 25 28.54 3.78 33.44
N HIS A 26 27.95 4.27 34.53
CA HIS A 26 27.78 3.48 35.76
C HIS A 26 26.84 2.28 35.57
N VAL A 27 25.72 2.48 34.86
CA VAL A 27 24.80 1.39 34.51
C VAL A 27 25.49 0.39 33.57
N ALA A 28 26.16 0.89 32.53
CA ALA A 28 26.87 0.07 31.57
C ALA A 28 27.95 -0.80 32.25
N ALA A 29 28.66 -0.24 33.24
CA ALA A 29 29.68 -0.94 34.01
C ALA A 29 29.17 -2.10 34.87
N ARG A 30 27.89 -2.08 35.27
CA ARG A 30 27.25 -3.19 36.01
C ARG A 30 26.71 -4.30 35.09
N GLY A 31 26.79 -4.13 33.76
CA GLY A 31 26.24 -5.08 32.79
C GLY A 31 24.72 -4.98 32.63
N GLU A 32 24.07 -3.97 33.21
CA GLU A 32 22.62 -3.76 33.13
C GLU A 32 22.18 -3.21 31.77
N HIS A 33 20.96 -3.52 31.34
CA HIS A 33 20.32 -2.81 30.21
C HIS A 33 20.02 -1.37 30.61
N ALA A 34 20.14 -0.43 29.67
CA ALA A 34 19.95 1.00 29.93
C ALA A 34 19.03 1.65 28.89
N LEU A 35 18.04 2.43 29.34
CA LEU A 35 17.30 3.37 28.51
C LEU A 35 17.77 4.79 28.83
N VAL A 36 18.45 5.43 27.89
CA VAL A 36 19.03 6.76 28.05
C VAL A 36 18.12 7.80 27.41
N ILE A 37 17.52 8.65 28.24
CA ILE A 37 16.62 9.73 27.82
C ILE A 37 17.34 11.04 28.09
N ALA A 38 17.67 11.78 27.02
CA ALA A 38 18.25 13.12 27.14
C ALA A 38 18.03 13.92 25.84
N PRO A 39 17.99 15.27 25.90
CA PRO A 39 17.84 16.11 24.72
C PRO A 39 18.91 15.87 23.64
N THR A 40 18.64 16.29 22.41
CA THR A 40 19.64 16.37 21.34
C THR A 40 20.82 17.25 21.76
N GLY A 41 22.04 16.91 21.36
CA GLY A 41 23.25 17.63 21.79
C GLY A 41 23.74 17.34 23.21
N SER A 42 23.18 16.37 23.95
CA SER A 42 23.61 16.03 25.33
C SER A 42 24.76 15.01 25.41
N GLY A 43 25.29 14.57 24.27
CA GLY A 43 26.38 13.58 24.21
C GLY A 43 25.94 12.11 24.39
N LYS A 44 24.68 11.78 24.05
CA LYS A 44 24.09 10.42 24.15
C LYS A 44 24.92 9.34 23.45
N THR A 45 25.50 9.65 22.29
CA THR A 45 26.35 8.72 21.53
C THR A 45 27.55 8.27 22.35
N LEU A 46 28.32 9.19 22.93
CA LEU A 46 29.44 8.83 23.81
C LEU A 46 28.98 8.16 25.11
N ALA A 47 27.78 8.48 25.61
CA ALA A 47 27.19 7.80 26.76
C ALA A 47 27.04 6.28 26.50
N ALA A 48 26.54 5.90 25.31
CA ALA A 48 26.35 4.48 24.95
C ALA A 48 27.65 3.78 24.50
N PHE A 49 28.52 4.45 23.76
CA PHE A 49 29.66 3.80 23.11
C PHE A 49 30.93 3.72 23.97
N LEU A 50 31.22 4.72 24.81
CA LEU A 50 32.56 4.87 25.40
C LEU A 50 32.96 3.71 26.30
N TYR A 51 32.02 3.19 27.11
CA TYR A 51 32.28 2.03 27.97
C TYR A 51 32.52 0.75 27.17
N ALA A 52 31.69 0.50 26.16
CA ALA A 52 31.85 -0.67 25.29
C ALA A 52 33.18 -0.63 24.53
N LEU A 53 33.60 0.54 24.03
CA LEU A 53 34.91 0.73 23.40
C LEU A 53 36.07 0.48 24.36
N ASP A 54 36.02 1.06 25.57
CA ASP A 54 37.08 0.87 26.58
C ASP A 54 37.22 -0.58 27.01
N ARG A 55 36.10 -1.31 27.15
CA ARG A 55 36.10 -2.76 27.43
C ARG A 55 36.81 -3.54 26.31
N LEU A 56 36.53 -3.20 25.04
CA LEU A 56 37.23 -3.82 23.90
C LEU A 56 38.74 -3.60 23.94
N PHE A 57 39.19 -2.40 24.32
CA PHE A 57 40.63 -2.10 24.42
C PHE A 57 41.32 -2.90 25.53
N ARG A 58 40.66 -3.14 26.67
CA ARG A 58 41.24 -3.92 27.78
C ARG A 58 41.41 -5.38 27.44
N GLU A 59 40.38 -6.00 26.89
CA GLU A 59 40.37 -7.44 26.60
C GLU A 59 41.28 -7.80 25.40
N GLY A 60 41.57 -6.85 24.52
CA GLY A 60 42.52 -7.04 23.41
C GLY A 60 44.00 -7.09 23.80
N GLY A 61 44.34 -6.78 25.06
CA GLY A 61 45.72 -6.72 25.56
C GLY A 61 46.28 -8.03 26.14
N GLU A 62 45.43 -9.02 26.46
CA GLU A 62 45.82 -10.14 27.33
C GLU A 62 45.82 -11.54 26.68
N ASP A 63 45.60 -11.70 25.36
CA ASP A 63 45.56 -13.05 24.78
C ASP A 63 46.24 -13.23 23.40
N THR A 64 46.84 -14.42 23.28
CA THR A 64 47.99 -14.86 22.48
C THR A 64 47.88 -14.82 20.94
N ARG A 65 49.06 -14.88 20.29
CA ARG A 65 49.31 -14.91 18.83
C ARG A 65 48.49 -15.95 18.02
N GLU A 66 47.80 -16.89 18.66
CA GLU A 66 46.91 -17.87 18.00
C GLU A 66 45.45 -17.40 17.81
N ALA A 67 44.98 -16.39 18.55
CA ALA A 67 43.62 -15.85 18.43
C ALA A 67 43.39 -15.01 17.15
N HIS A 68 44.45 -14.73 16.38
CA HIS A 68 44.45 -13.87 15.19
C HIS A 68 43.78 -14.46 13.93
N LYS A 69 43.20 -15.67 13.99
CA LYS A 69 42.56 -16.31 12.82
C LYS A 69 41.03 -16.21 12.75
N ARG A 70 40.34 -15.70 13.78
CA ARG A 70 38.85 -15.66 13.79
C ARG A 70 38.31 -14.27 14.00
N LYS A 71 37.84 -13.69 12.90
CA LYS A 71 37.16 -12.42 12.89
C LYS A 71 35.80 -12.51 13.70
N THR A 72 35.64 -11.93 14.93
CA THR A 72 34.33 -11.74 15.67
C THR A 72 33.78 -10.33 16.16
N SER A 73 32.64 -9.79 15.68
CA SER A 73 31.96 -8.50 15.99
C SER A 73 31.45 -8.49 17.40
N ARG A 74 31.66 -7.37 18.11
CA ARG A 74 31.44 -7.26 19.55
C ARG A 74 30.43 -6.18 19.94
N ILE A 75 30.25 -5.14 19.12
CA ILE A 75 29.24 -4.09 19.32
C ILE A 75 28.35 -4.07 18.09
N LEU A 76 27.03 -4.12 18.29
CA LEU A 76 26.03 -3.95 17.24
C LEU A 76 25.29 -2.63 17.44
N TYR A 77 25.43 -1.72 16.48
CA TYR A 77 24.70 -0.46 16.46
C TYR A 77 23.52 -0.55 15.49
N ILE A 78 22.32 -0.22 15.96
CA ILE A 78 21.07 -0.25 15.21
C ILE A 78 20.52 1.17 15.14
N SER A 79 20.37 1.69 13.91
CA SER A 79 19.75 2.98 13.63
C SER A 79 18.47 2.80 12.81
N PRO A 80 17.37 3.52 13.13
CA PRO A 80 16.15 3.49 12.33
C PRO A 80 16.31 4.18 10.96
N ILE A 81 17.32 5.03 10.78
CA ILE A 81 17.59 5.74 9.52
C ILE A 81 19.01 5.45 9.03
N LYS A 82 19.14 5.21 7.72
CA LYS A 82 20.43 4.93 7.07
C LYS A 82 21.43 6.08 7.22
N ALA A 83 20.97 7.33 7.08
CA ALA A 83 21.80 8.53 7.19
C ALA A 83 22.46 8.65 8.59
N LEU A 84 21.70 8.46 9.67
CA LEU A 84 22.22 8.38 11.04
C LEU A 84 23.22 7.22 11.21
N GLY A 85 22.99 6.08 10.55
CA GLY A 85 23.95 4.96 10.54
C GLY A 85 25.32 5.36 9.96
N THR A 86 25.32 6.03 8.81
CA THR A 86 26.53 6.53 8.15
C THR A 86 27.22 7.62 8.99
N ASP A 87 26.45 8.53 9.60
CA ASP A 87 27.00 9.62 10.41
C ASP A 87 27.67 9.10 11.69
N VAL A 88 27.02 8.16 12.41
CA VAL A 88 27.65 7.50 13.57
C VAL A 88 28.89 6.73 13.17
N GLN A 89 28.90 6.03 12.03
CA GLN A 89 30.11 5.39 11.53
C GLN A 89 31.25 6.41 11.38
N ARG A 90 30.99 7.58 10.77
CA ARG A 90 31.98 8.65 10.58
C ARG A 90 32.40 9.30 11.90
N ASN A 91 31.46 9.63 12.79
CA ASN A 91 31.76 10.25 14.09
C ASN A 91 32.56 9.30 14.98
N LEU A 92 32.32 7.99 14.85
CA LEU A 92 33.11 6.96 15.52
C LEU A 92 34.45 6.71 14.82
N GLN A 93 34.72 7.12 13.57
CA GLN A 93 36.05 6.97 12.96
C GLN A 93 37.15 7.69 13.75
N ILE A 94 36.81 8.77 14.46
CA ILE A 94 37.77 9.52 15.28
C ILE A 94 38.23 8.67 16.49
N PRO A 95 37.33 8.11 17.32
CA PRO A 95 37.74 7.13 18.34
C PRO A 95 38.14 5.75 17.78
N LEU A 96 37.72 5.37 16.57
CA LEU A 96 37.97 4.05 15.95
C LEU A 96 39.17 3.99 14.99
N LYS A 97 39.99 5.05 14.86
CA LYS A 97 41.11 5.12 13.90
C LYS A 97 42.30 4.18 14.19
N GLY A 98 42.05 3.04 14.85
CA GLY A 98 43.00 1.95 15.07
C GLY A 98 42.43 0.53 14.96
N ILE A 99 41.14 0.31 14.66
CA ILE A 99 40.56 -1.04 14.69
C ILE A 99 39.56 -1.23 13.54
N ALA A 100 40.06 -1.61 12.37
CA ALA A 100 39.23 -2.13 11.29
C ALA A 100 40.07 -2.97 10.34
N ASP A 101 40.20 -4.27 10.62
CA ASP A 101 40.15 -5.24 9.52
C ASP A 101 39.76 -6.66 9.92
N GLU A 102 39.44 -6.88 11.18
CA GLU A 102 38.96 -8.16 11.63
C GLU A 102 37.84 -7.90 12.61
N ARG A 103 36.68 -8.54 12.44
CA ARG A 103 36.01 -9.31 13.51
C ARG A 103 34.44 -9.35 13.41
N ARG A 104 33.75 -10.49 13.08
CA ARG A 104 32.25 -10.81 13.03
C ARG A 104 31.63 -12.09 13.77
N ARG A 105 31.34 -12.17 15.12
CA ARG A 105 30.72 -13.32 15.88
C ARG A 105 30.73 -13.36 17.45
N ARG A 106 30.61 -12.25 18.23
CA ARG A 106 30.42 -12.35 19.71
C ARG A 106 29.40 -11.38 20.36
N GLY A 107 28.99 -10.30 19.69
CA GLY A 107 27.89 -9.38 20.06
C GLY A 107 27.63 -9.18 21.56
N GLU A 108 28.45 -8.39 22.25
CA GLU A 108 28.36 -8.17 23.70
C GLU A 108 27.45 -7.01 24.09
N THR A 109 27.36 -5.99 23.22
CA THR A 109 26.52 -4.82 23.43
C THR A 109 25.73 -4.49 22.17
N VAL A 110 24.42 -4.31 22.32
CA VAL A 110 23.50 -3.80 21.31
C VAL A 110 23.10 -2.39 21.69
N ILE A 111 23.40 -1.43 20.81
CA ILE A 111 22.99 -0.03 20.97
C ILE A 111 21.88 0.24 19.96
N ILE A 112 20.73 0.69 20.46
CA ILE A 112 19.56 1.04 19.65
C ILE A 112 19.36 2.54 19.74
N ASP A 113 19.68 3.25 18.66
CA ASP A 113 19.48 4.70 18.63
C ASP A 113 18.04 5.06 18.25
N GLU A 114 17.58 6.21 18.75
CA GLU A 114 16.24 6.74 18.54
C GLU A 114 15.13 5.69 18.75
N VAL A 115 15.18 4.96 19.86
CA VAL A 115 14.32 3.80 20.14
C VAL A 115 12.82 4.13 20.06
N HIS A 116 12.44 5.36 20.39
CA HIS A 116 11.06 5.85 20.31
C HIS A 116 10.49 5.82 18.87
N ALA A 117 11.35 5.96 17.85
CA ALA A 117 10.94 5.99 16.45
C ALA A 117 10.46 4.62 15.94
N VAL A 118 10.73 3.55 16.69
CA VAL A 118 10.30 2.19 16.35
C VAL A 118 9.42 1.55 17.41
N ALA A 119 9.57 1.89 18.69
CA ALA A 119 8.91 1.22 19.82
C ALA A 119 7.37 1.13 19.68
N GLY A 120 6.72 2.19 19.18
CA GLY A 120 5.27 2.26 18.97
C GLY A 120 4.77 1.68 17.65
N SER A 121 5.55 0.83 16.96
CA SER A 121 5.21 0.37 15.60
C SER A 121 5.52 -1.11 15.38
N LYS A 122 4.92 -1.70 14.33
CA LYS A 122 5.25 -3.06 13.87
C LYS A 122 6.74 -3.21 13.52
N ARG A 123 7.42 -2.12 13.14
CA ARG A 123 8.88 -2.11 12.93
C ARG A 123 9.65 -2.35 14.24
N GLY A 124 9.16 -1.79 15.34
CA GLY A 124 9.64 -2.09 16.68
C GLY A 124 9.41 -3.56 17.03
N ALA A 125 8.20 -4.08 16.81
CA ALA A 125 7.91 -5.49 17.08
C ALA A 125 8.84 -6.45 16.32
N HIS A 126 9.09 -6.15 15.04
CA HIS A 126 10.05 -6.89 14.23
C HIS A 126 11.48 -6.81 14.80
N LEU A 127 11.91 -5.63 15.25
CA LEU A 127 13.21 -5.45 15.93
C LEU A 127 13.28 -6.25 17.23
N ALA A 128 12.25 -6.19 18.08
CA ALA A 128 12.20 -6.88 19.36
C ALA A 128 12.43 -8.40 19.20
N LEU A 129 11.74 -9.04 18.24
CA LEU A 129 11.94 -10.46 17.98
C LEU A 129 13.29 -10.77 17.30
N SER A 130 13.82 -9.83 16.51
CA SER A 130 15.17 -9.96 15.95
C SER A 130 16.25 -9.93 17.04
N LEU A 131 16.06 -9.17 18.12
CA LEU A 131 16.95 -9.14 19.28
C LEU A 131 16.90 -10.46 20.06
N GLU A 132 15.71 -11.04 20.26
CA GLU A 132 15.58 -12.35 20.92
C GLU A 132 16.20 -13.48 20.10
N ARG A 133 16.12 -13.41 18.77
CA ARG A 133 16.83 -14.31 17.86
C ARG A 133 18.34 -14.13 17.94
N LEU A 134 18.83 -12.88 18.04
CA LEU A 134 20.25 -12.61 18.25
C LEU A 134 20.74 -13.22 19.56
N ASP A 135 20.02 -13.00 20.66
CA ASP A 135 20.40 -13.55 21.97
C ASP A 135 20.46 -15.08 21.98
N ALA A 136 19.64 -15.76 21.18
CA ALA A 136 19.70 -17.21 21.03
C ALA A 136 20.98 -17.71 20.33
N LEU A 137 21.66 -16.85 19.56
CA LEU A 137 22.94 -17.15 18.91
C LEU A 137 24.15 -16.83 19.81
N LEU A 138 23.92 -16.23 20.98
CA LEU A 138 24.96 -15.82 21.92
C LEU A 138 25.00 -16.74 23.13
N HIS A 139 26.19 -16.96 23.70
CA HIS A 139 26.33 -17.70 24.96
C HIS A 139 25.73 -16.95 26.15
N THR A 140 25.69 -15.63 26.08
CA THR A 140 25.11 -14.74 27.09
C THR A 140 24.34 -13.66 26.34
N SER A 141 23.13 -13.31 26.80
CA SER A 141 22.34 -12.26 26.15
C SER A 141 23.12 -10.94 26.11
N ALA A 142 23.00 -10.22 25.00
CA ALA A 142 23.73 -8.97 24.82
C ALA A 142 23.18 -7.88 25.76
N GLN A 143 24.07 -7.05 26.30
CA GLN A 143 23.63 -5.83 26.99
C GLN A 143 22.95 -4.90 25.99
N ARG A 144 21.78 -4.36 26.33
CA ARG A 144 20.98 -3.50 25.43
C ARG A 144 20.98 -2.07 25.96
N ILE A 145 21.38 -1.12 25.14
CA ILE A 145 21.40 0.31 25.47
C ILE A 145 20.53 1.05 24.44
N GLY A 146 19.38 1.54 24.87
CA GLY A 146 18.47 2.35 24.05
C GLY A 146 18.74 3.83 24.24
N LEU A 147 18.76 4.60 23.16
CA LEU A 147 18.89 6.06 23.20
C LEU A 147 17.59 6.70 22.73
N SER A 148 17.15 7.75 23.43
CA SER A 148 15.98 8.54 23.02
C SER A 148 16.12 10.00 23.42
N ALA A 149 15.51 10.89 22.64
CA ALA A 149 15.36 12.30 22.99
C ALA A 149 14.02 12.62 23.65
N THR A 150 12.95 11.95 23.24
CA THR A 150 11.57 12.33 23.53
C THR A 150 10.77 11.08 23.88
N VAL A 151 10.54 10.83 25.17
CA VAL A 151 9.71 9.70 25.66
C VAL A 151 8.87 10.20 26.82
N ARG A 152 7.55 10.02 26.74
CA ARG A 152 6.64 10.23 27.87
C ARG A 152 6.63 9.04 28.80
N SER A 153 6.33 7.85 28.28
CA SER A 153 6.33 6.60 29.05
C SER A 153 7.67 5.89 28.95
N ALA A 154 8.60 6.26 29.83
CA ALA A 154 9.91 5.60 29.89
C ALA A 154 9.80 4.11 30.22
N SER A 155 8.77 3.71 30.97
CA SER A 155 8.47 2.32 31.32
C SER A 155 8.11 1.48 30.10
N ASP A 156 7.28 2.00 29.19
CA ASP A 156 6.84 1.23 28.01
C ASP A 156 7.99 1.02 27.02
N VAL A 157 8.82 2.07 26.83
CA VAL A 157 10.02 1.97 26.00
C VAL A 157 11.09 1.09 26.64
N ALA A 158 11.21 1.12 27.97
CA ALA A 158 12.09 0.21 28.72
C ALA A 158 11.62 -1.25 28.59
N ALA A 159 10.33 -1.52 28.74
CA ALA A 159 9.74 -2.84 28.53
C ALA A 159 9.98 -3.33 27.10
N PHE A 160 9.78 -2.46 26.10
CA PHE A 160 10.12 -2.76 24.71
C PHE A 160 11.60 -3.15 24.53
N LEU A 161 12.53 -2.40 25.12
CA LEU A 161 13.97 -2.62 25.01
C LEU A 161 14.43 -3.91 25.70
N GLY A 162 13.98 -4.14 26.93
CA GLY A 162 14.39 -5.27 27.78
C GLY A 162 13.64 -6.56 27.49
N GLY A 163 12.41 -6.48 26.99
CA GLY A 163 11.50 -7.61 26.91
C GLY A 163 11.02 -8.03 28.31
N ASP A 164 11.44 -9.21 28.73
CA ASP A 164 11.24 -9.76 30.08
C ASP A 164 12.34 -9.36 31.08
N ARG A 165 13.41 -8.70 30.60
CA ARG A 165 14.58 -8.30 31.41
C ARG A 165 14.42 -6.87 31.97
N PRO A 166 14.95 -6.58 33.17
CA PRO A 166 14.92 -5.23 33.73
C PRO A 166 15.79 -4.25 32.94
N VAL A 167 15.34 -3.00 32.84
CA VAL A 167 16.06 -1.91 32.19
C VAL A 167 16.16 -0.72 33.14
N THR A 168 17.38 -0.24 33.36
CA THR A 168 17.63 0.96 34.17
C THR A 168 17.40 2.21 33.32
N VAL A 169 16.46 3.06 33.72
CA VAL A 169 16.17 4.32 33.04
C VAL A 169 17.13 5.42 33.53
N VAL A 170 17.89 5.99 32.60
CA VAL A 170 18.78 7.13 32.83
C VAL A 170 18.13 8.38 32.23
N ASN A 171 17.47 9.18 33.06
CA ASN A 171 16.75 10.39 32.65
C ASN A 171 17.08 11.58 33.58
N PRO A 172 18.31 12.13 33.50
CA PRO A 172 18.67 13.28 34.30
C PRO A 172 17.88 14.53 33.85
N PRO A 173 17.56 15.47 34.78
CA PRO A 173 16.89 16.71 34.42
C PRO A 173 17.73 17.50 33.41
N ALA A 174 17.19 17.70 32.21
CA ALA A 174 17.82 18.50 31.17
C ALA A 174 16.74 19.23 30.38
N MET A 175 16.40 20.45 30.79
CA MET A 175 15.55 21.33 29.97
C MET A 175 16.42 22.17 29.06
N ARG A 176 16.26 21.95 27.76
CA ARG A 176 16.75 22.86 26.72
C ARG A 176 15.54 23.65 26.26
N HIS A 177 15.47 24.93 26.57
CA HIS A 177 14.37 25.78 26.12
C HIS A 177 14.66 26.24 24.68
N PRO A 178 13.94 25.72 23.67
CA PRO A 178 14.10 26.21 22.31
C PRO A 178 13.60 27.65 22.20
N GLN A 179 14.21 28.44 21.32
CA GLN A 179 13.68 29.73 20.91
C GLN A 179 12.75 29.50 19.73
N ILE A 180 11.45 29.54 19.98
CA ILE A 180 10.42 29.30 18.96
C ILE A 180 9.62 30.58 18.74
N ARG A 181 9.27 30.86 17.49
CA ARG A 181 8.29 31.90 17.10
C ARG A 181 7.34 31.36 16.05
N ILE A 182 6.08 31.77 16.13
CA ILE A 182 5.07 31.52 15.08
C ILE A 182 4.93 32.80 14.26
N VAL A 183 5.21 32.70 12.97
CA VAL A 183 5.28 33.84 12.05
C VAL A 183 4.07 33.83 11.11
N VAL A 184 3.28 34.90 11.16
CA VAL A 184 2.16 35.15 10.24
C VAL A 184 2.47 36.41 9.43
N PRO A 185 2.83 36.28 8.13
CA PRO A 185 3.37 37.40 7.35
C PRO A 185 2.30 38.41 6.90
N VAL A 186 1.02 38.11 7.11
CA VAL A 186 -0.12 38.92 6.65
C VAL A 186 -1.02 39.32 7.82
N ALA A 187 -1.64 40.49 7.74
CA ALA A 187 -2.57 40.97 8.76
C ALA A 187 -3.84 40.11 8.82
N ASN A 188 -4.32 39.64 7.67
CA ASN A 188 -5.46 38.73 7.56
C ASN A 188 -5.11 37.57 6.61
N MET A 189 -5.16 36.33 7.10
CA MET A 189 -4.89 35.13 6.31
C MET A 189 -6.02 34.74 5.33
N ASP A 190 -7.25 35.23 5.53
CA ASP A 190 -8.42 34.92 4.70
C ASP A 190 -8.70 35.98 3.62
N ASP A 191 -8.16 37.21 3.79
CA ASP A 191 -8.22 38.28 2.79
C ASP A 191 -6.80 38.79 2.48
N VAL A 192 -6.14 38.09 1.56
CA VAL A 192 -4.78 38.39 1.12
C VAL A 192 -4.76 39.40 -0.06
N SER A 193 -5.95 39.72 -0.59
CA SER A 193 -6.18 40.61 -1.75
C SER A 193 -6.04 42.09 -1.44
N SER A 194 -6.30 42.52 -0.21
CA SER A 194 -6.41 43.94 0.16
C SER A 194 -5.08 44.71 0.30
N VAL A 195 -3.93 44.03 0.21
CA VAL A 195 -2.59 44.65 0.38
C VAL A 195 -1.99 45.16 -0.95
N ALA A 196 -2.54 44.78 -2.11
CA ALA A 196 -2.08 45.23 -3.43
C ALA A 196 -2.76 46.55 -3.87
N SER A 197 -2.65 47.61 -3.07
CA SER A 197 -3.05 48.97 -3.47
C SER A 197 -1.91 49.95 -3.25
N GLY A 198 -0.91 49.91 -4.14
CA GLY A 198 0.24 50.79 -4.04
C GLY A 198 1.27 50.71 -5.16
N THR A 199 0.87 50.46 -6.41
CA THR A 199 1.50 50.91 -7.68
C THR A 199 0.83 50.17 -8.83
N GLY A 200 0.30 50.91 -9.81
CA GLY A 200 -0.51 50.37 -10.90
C GLY A 200 0.28 49.62 -11.98
N GLU A 201 -0.52 48.89 -12.77
CA GLU A 201 -0.25 48.31 -14.09
C GLU A 201 0.64 47.05 -14.14
N ASP A 202 -0.01 45.88 -14.00
CA ASP A 202 0.08 44.72 -14.92
C ASP A 202 -0.61 43.49 -14.31
N SER A 203 -1.92 43.32 -14.56
CA SER A 203 -2.73 42.21 -14.03
C SER A 203 -3.30 41.32 -15.14
N HIS A 204 -2.51 40.33 -15.57
CA HIS A 204 -2.99 39.15 -16.29
C HIS A 204 -2.36 37.88 -15.68
N ALA A 205 -3.06 37.25 -14.71
CA ALA A 205 -3.13 35.80 -14.44
C ALA A 205 -3.64 35.49 -13.02
N GLY A 206 -4.91 35.05 -12.91
CA GLY A 206 -5.63 34.41 -11.78
C GLY A 206 -4.89 33.90 -10.53
N ARG A 207 -4.19 34.76 -9.77
CA ARG A 207 -3.53 34.43 -8.49
C ARG A 207 -3.79 35.44 -7.37
N GLU A 208 -4.91 36.15 -7.41
CA GLU A 208 -5.35 36.99 -6.29
C GLU A 208 -5.95 36.09 -5.20
N GLY A 209 -5.37 36.08 -3.99
CA GLY A 209 -5.97 35.43 -2.80
C GLY A 209 -5.21 34.29 -2.10
N SER A 210 -3.92 34.02 -2.40
CA SER A 210 -3.16 32.94 -1.73
C SER A 210 -2.10 33.46 -0.75
N ILE A 211 -1.96 32.82 0.42
CA ILE A 211 -0.92 33.15 1.42
C ILE A 211 0.49 32.67 1.03
N TRP A 212 0.59 31.71 0.09
CA TRP A 212 1.85 31.07 -0.27
C TRP A 212 2.97 32.02 -0.71
N PRO A 213 2.74 33.04 -1.56
CA PRO A 213 3.79 33.99 -1.94
C PRO A 213 4.43 34.69 -0.74
N TYR A 214 3.64 35.01 0.29
CA TYR A 214 4.13 35.65 1.52
C TYR A 214 4.94 34.68 2.39
N ILE A 215 4.47 33.43 2.52
CA ILE A 215 5.21 32.37 3.22
C ILE A 215 6.54 32.10 2.50
N GLU A 216 6.52 31.91 1.18
CA GLU A 216 7.71 31.63 0.36
C GLU A 216 8.75 32.77 0.47
N THR A 217 8.28 34.02 0.41
CA THR A 217 9.13 35.22 0.56
C THR A 217 9.72 35.31 1.96
N GLY A 218 8.89 35.12 3.01
CA GLY A 218 9.35 35.16 4.40
C GLY A 218 10.35 34.04 4.72
N ILE A 219 10.15 32.83 4.19
CA ILE A 219 11.11 31.73 4.31
C ILE A 219 12.43 32.10 3.64
N LEU A 220 12.39 32.67 2.43
CA LEU A 220 13.61 33.08 1.73
C LEU A 220 14.38 34.17 2.50
N ASP A 221 13.68 35.14 3.10
CA ASP A 221 14.30 36.17 3.93
C ASP A 221 15.04 35.58 5.13
N GLU A 222 14.42 34.63 5.82
CA GLU A 222 15.04 33.94 6.95
C GLU A 222 16.23 33.06 6.52
N VAL A 223 16.12 32.39 5.37
CA VAL A 223 17.24 31.63 4.77
C VAL A 223 18.43 32.54 4.43
N LEU A 224 18.18 33.76 3.96
CA LEU A 224 19.26 34.71 3.62
C LEU A 224 19.94 35.30 4.86
N ARG A 225 19.21 35.44 5.98
CA ARG A 225 19.71 35.93 7.28
C ARG A 225 20.55 34.91 8.05
N HIS A 226 20.38 33.63 7.76
CA HIS A 226 21.02 32.53 8.47
C HIS A 226 22.11 31.86 7.62
N ARG A 227 23.01 31.11 8.28
CA ARG A 227 24.09 30.40 7.58
C ARG A 227 23.57 29.16 6.88
N SER A 228 22.81 28.34 7.61
CA SER A 228 22.23 27.11 7.09
C SER A 228 20.89 26.82 7.76
N THR A 229 19.86 26.64 6.94
CA THR A 229 18.47 26.45 7.36
C THR A 229 17.94 25.11 6.89
N ILE A 230 17.20 24.41 7.75
CA ILE A 230 16.38 23.26 7.33
C ILE A 230 14.92 23.69 7.34
N VAL A 231 14.23 23.53 6.21
CA VAL A 231 12.79 23.76 6.08
C VAL A 231 12.07 22.42 6.04
N PHE A 232 11.28 22.11 7.08
CA PHE A 232 10.48 20.90 7.13
C PHE A 232 9.09 21.11 6.52
N THR A 233 8.67 20.15 5.69
CA THR A 233 7.31 20.07 5.13
C THR A 233 6.72 18.68 5.40
N ASN A 234 5.39 18.59 5.44
CA ASN A 234 4.70 17.33 5.75
C ASN A 234 4.50 16.41 4.52
N SER A 235 4.83 16.85 3.29
CA SER A 235 4.68 16.03 2.08
C SER A 235 5.82 16.20 1.09
N ARG A 236 6.11 15.12 0.34
CA ARG A 236 7.20 15.11 -0.67
C ARG A 236 6.92 16.11 -1.79
N GLY A 237 5.68 16.15 -2.28
CA GLY A 237 5.27 17.10 -3.32
C GLY A 237 5.43 18.56 -2.88
N LEU A 238 5.13 18.88 -1.62
CA LEU A 238 5.35 20.22 -1.10
C LEU A 238 6.84 20.54 -0.94
N ALA A 239 7.67 19.59 -0.52
CA ALA A 239 9.12 19.78 -0.44
C ALA A 239 9.73 20.16 -1.79
N GLU A 240 9.36 19.45 -2.86
CA GLU A 240 9.84 19.77 -4.22
C GLU A 240 9.31 21.12 -4.71
N LYS A 241 8.00 21.38 -4.54
CA LYS A 241 7.38 22.64 -4.97
C LYS A 241 8.00 23.85 -4.27
N LEU A 242 8.20 23.78 -2.96
CA LEU A 242 8.81 24.85 -2.18
C LEU A 242 10.28 25.04 -2.54
N THR A 243 11.03 23.95 -2.79
CA THR A 243 12.42 24.05 -3.26
C THR A 243 12.51 24.82 -4.58
N ALA A 244 11.67 24.48 -5.56
CA ALA A 244 11.63 25.17 -6.84
C ALA A 244 11.30 26.67 -6.66
N ARG A 245 10.27 26.99 -5.87
CA ARG A 245 9.85 28.37 -5.60
C ARG A 245 10.93 29.20 -4.91
N LEU A 246 11.61 28.66 -3.90
CA LEU A 246 12.70 29.36 -3.23
C LEU A 246 13.86 29.66 -4.18
N ASN A 247 14.19 28.73 -5.08
CA ASN A 247 15.24 28.93 -6.09
C ASN A 247 14.83 29.97 -7.14
N GLU A 248 13.57 29.94 -7.62
CA GLU A 248 13.02 30.96 -8.54
C GLU A 248 13.06 32.36 -7.91
N LEU A 249 12.57 32.52 -6.68
CA LEU A 249 12.58 33.80 -5.95
C LEU A 249 14.01 34.30 -5.70
N TYR A 250 14.93 33.40 -5.38
CA TYR A 250 16.34 33.75 -5.18
C TYR A 250 17.01 34.22 -6.49
N ALA A 251 16.77 33.53 -7.60
CA ALA A 251 17.27 33.94 -8.90
C ALA A 251 16.73 35.32 -9.31
N ALA A 252 15.43 35.57 -9.08
CA ALA A 252 14.81 36.88 -9.33
C ALA A 252 15.44 38.01 -8.51
N ARG A 253 15.74 37.77 -7.22
CA ARG A 253 16.39 38.76 -6.34
C ARG A 253 17.84 39.10 -6.73
N LEU A 254 18.53 38.18 -7.43
CA LEU A 254 19.91 38.37 -7.87
C LEU A 254 20.06 39.20 -9.17
N GLN A 255 18.97 39.75 -9.73
CA GLN A 255 18.98 40.58 -10.96
C GLN A 255 19.73 39.96 -12.15
N ARG A 256 19.66 38.64 -12.33
CA ARG A 256 19.94 38.03 -13.65
C ARG A 256 18.60 37.84 -14.36
N SER A 257 18.34 38.63 -15.40
CA SER A 257 17.22 38.38 -16.32
C SER A 257 17.24 36.90 -16.74
N PRO A 258 16.10 36.19 -16.75
CA PRO A 258 16.05 34.87 -17.33
C PRO A 258 16.15 35.02 -18.86
N SER A 259 17.36 34.85 -19.42
CA SER A 259 17.52 34.58 -20.85
C SER A 259 17.34 33.09 -21.11
N ILE A 260 16.20 32.52 -20.70
CA ILE A 260 15.62 31.33 -21.30
C ILE A 260 14.11 31.53 -21.23
N ALA A 261 13.51 31.93 -22.34
CA ALA A 261 12.09 31.71 -22.55
C ALA A 261 11.88 30.20 -22.52
N VAL A 262 11.38 29.68 -21.40
CA VAL A 262 10.73 28.37 -21.38
C VAL A 262 9.25 28.69 -21.49
N ASP A 263 8.68 28.38 -22.65
CA ASP A 263 7.27 28.57 -22.93
C ASP A 263 6.41 28.03 -21.79
N ALA A 264 5.45 28.86 -21.34
CA ALA A 264 4.39 28.47 -20.42
C ALA A 264 3.33 27.59 -21.12
N ALA A 265 3.78 26.61 -21.92
CA ALA A 265 2.93 25.70 -22.68
C ALA A 265 3.21 24.24 -22.25
N HIS A 266 2.14 23.54 -21.86
CA HIS A 266 2.05 22.10 -21.63
C HIS A 266 2.84 21.52 -20.44
N PHE A 267 2.20 21.59 -19.25
CA PHE A 267 2.35 20.55 -18.23
C PHE A 267 1.59 19.28 -18.66
N GLU A 268 2.15 18.49 -19.57
CA GLU A 268 1.70 17.11 -19.81
C GLU A 268 2.57 16.12 -19.03
N SER A 269 1.93 15.36 -18.15
CA SER A 269 2.54 14.22 -17.46
C SER A 269 2.47 12.98 -18.33
N THR A 270 3.41 12.80 -19.25
CA THR A 270 3.43 11.62 -20.15
C THR A 270 4.68 10.75 -20.05
N SER A 271 5.56 10.93 -19.06
CA SER A 271 6.60 9.93 -18.78
C SER A 271 7.05 9.89 -17.32
N GLY A 272 6.95 8.71 -16.72
CA GLY A 272 7.36 8.41 -15.36
C GLY A 272 8.89 8.40 -15.21
N ALA A 273 9.44 9.51 -14.72
CA ALA A 273 10.69 9.58 -13.95
C ALA A 273 10.84 11.03 -13.43
N THR A 274 10.62 11.25 -12.14
CA THR A 274 10.76 12.58 -11.51
C THR A 274 12.21 12.95 -11.18
N SER A 275 13.19 12.10 -11.48
CA SER A 275 14.59 12.29 -11.05
C SER A 275 15.38 13.34 -11.83
N ASN A 276 14.91 13.80 -12.99
CA ASN A 276 15.69 14.69 -13.87
C ASN A 276 15.23 16.16 -13.93
N ARG A 277 14.30 16.60 -13.08
CA ARG A 277 13.63 17.91 -13.27
C ARG A 277 14.16 19.11 -12.44
N VAL A 278 15.35 19.04 -11.84
CA VAL A 278 15.94 20.18 -11.08
C VAL A 278 17.43 20.41 -11.39
N GLN A 279 17.87 20.17 -12.62
CA GLN A 279 19.24 20.52 -13.04
C GLN A 279 19.21 21.44 -14.26
N SER A 280 18.94 22.73 -14.06
CA SER A 280 19.20 23.74 -15.10
C SER A 280 19.46 25.17 -14.61
N SER A 281 19.79 25.40 -13.33
CA SER A 281 20.38 26.68 -12.91
C SER A 281 21.66 26.49 -12.10
N ASP A 282 22.75 27.12 -12.53
CA ASP A 282 24.03 27.18 -11.79
C ASP A 282 23.91 28.00 -10.48
N VAL A 283 22.76 28.64 -10.26
CA VAL A 283 22.43 29.44 -9.08
C VAL A 283 21.22 28.82 -8.40
N PHE A 284 21.43 28.18 -7.25
CA PHE A 284 20.37 27.65 -6.37
C PHE A 284 20.71 27.97 -4.91
N ILE A 285 19.69 28.19 -4.09
CA ILE A 285 19.83 28.42 -2.65
C ILE A 285 19.34 27.23 -1.82
N ALA A 286 18.41 26.44 -2.38
CA ALA A 286 17.76 25.32 -1.71
C ALA A 286 17.84 24.02 -2.52
N ARG A 287 17.88 22.88 -1.82
CA ARG A 287 17.70 21.53 -2.40
C ARG A 287 16.64 20.75 -1.62
N SER A 288 15.94 19.84 -2.31
CA SER A 288 14.96 18.94 -1.70
C SER A 288 15.62 17.70 -1.09
N HIS A 289 15.04 17.17 -0.01
CA HIS A 289 15.49 15.94 0.65
C HIS A 289 14.32 15.09 1.15
N HIS A 290 14.07 13.96 0.50
CA HIS A 290 13.05 12.98 0.92
C HIS A 290 13.33 11.58 0.37
N GLY A 291 12.54 10.59 0.80
CA GLY A 291 12.74 9.17 0.45
C GLY A 291 12.79 8.85 -1.05
N SER A 292 12.10 9.64 -1.90
CA SER A 292 12.13 9.47 -3.36
C SER A 292 13.39 10.05 -4.04
N VAL A 293 14.24 10.79 -3.33
CA VAL A 293 15.53 11.30 -3.87
C VAL A 293 16.58 10.19 -3.83
N SER A 294 17.39 10.07 -4.89
CA SER A 294 18.44 9.05 -4.99
C SER A 294 19.42 9.11 -3.81
N LYS A 295 20.04 7.97 -3.50
CA LYS A 295 20.97 7.85 -2.37
C LYS A 295 22.17 8.79 -2.55
N GLU A 296 22.69 8.85 -3.77
CA GLU A 296 23.83 9.68 -4.16
C GLU A 296 23.50 11.16 -3.96
N GLN A 297 22.34 11.60 -4.46
CA GLN A 297 21.91 13.00 -4.35
C GLN A 297 21.63 13.42 -2.90
N ARG A 298 21.06 12.53 -2.09
CA ARG A 298 20.88 12.77 -0.64
C ARG A 298 22.22 12.90 0.06
N ALA A 299 23.19 12.02 -0.21
CA ALA A 299 24.51 12.10 0.40
C ALA A 299 25.26 13.42 0.05
N ILE A 300 25.16 13.87 -1.21
CA ILE A 300 25.73 15.18 -1.63
C ILE A 300 25.05 16.32 -0.87
N THR A 301 23.71 16.29 -0.76
CA THR A 301 22.94 17.33 -0.07
C THR A 301 23.23 17.36 1.43
N GLU A 302 23.30 16.20 2.08
CA GLU A 302 23.69 16.04 3.49
C GLU A 302 25.10 16.59 3.75
N GLN A 303 26.07 16.27 2.87
CA GLN A 303 27.45 16.75 3.00
C GLN A 303 27.58 18.26 2.80
N ALA A 304 26.91 18.83 1.79
CA ALA A 304 26.93 20.26 1.50
C ALA A 304 26.24 21.06 2.62
N LEU A 305 25.18 20.52 3.22
CA LEU A 305 24.55 21.12 4.40
C LEU A 305 25.49 21.07 5.62
N LYS A 306 26.17 19.94 5.83
CA LYS A 306 27.10 19.76 6.96
C LYS A 306 28.34 20.65 6.87
N SER A 307 28.87 20.90 5.66
CA SER A 307 29.98 21.84 5.44
C SER A 307 29.55 23.30 5.48
N GLY A 308 28.24 23.57 5.38
CA GLY A 308 27.67 24.92 5.27
C GLY A 308 27.82 25.53 3.87
N GLU A 309 28.15 24.73 2.85
CA GLU A 309 28.12 25.14 1.43
C GLU A 309 26.68 25.36 0.94
N LEU A 310 25.74 24.57 1.45
CA LEU A 310 24.32 24.70 1.13
C LEU A 310 23.59 25.50 2.23
N ARG A 311 22.95 26.60 1.82
CA ARG A 311 22.20 27.47 2.73
C ARG A 311 20.86 26.92 3.15
N CYS A 312 20.17 26.16 2.29
CA CYS A 312 18.83 25.66 2.60
C CYS A 312 18.62 24.23 2.10
N VAL A 313 17.99 23.41 2.96
CA VAL A 313 17.44 22.12 2.55
C VAL A 313 15.96 22.08 2.92
N VAL A 314 15.10 21.75 1.94
CA VAL A 314 13.68 21.50 2.17
C VAL A 314 13.46 20.01 2.30
N ALA A 315 13.09 19.55 3.49
CA ALA A 315 13.03 18.13 3.83
C ALA A 315 11.66 17.70 4.38
N THR A 316 11.34 16.42 4.19
CA THR A 316 10.29 15.75 4.99
C THR A 316 10.88 15.20 6.30
N SER A 317 10.21 14.25 6.96
CA SER A 317 10.73 13.49 8.11
C SER A 317 12.09 12.79 7.88
N SER A 318 12.59 12.77 6.64
CA SER A 318 13.88 12.16 6.29
C SER A 318 15.11 12.75 7.00
N LEU A 319 15.05 14.02 7.45
CA LEU A 319 16.10 14.68 8.25
C LEU A 319 15.68 14.95 9.70
N GLU A 320 14.54 14.37 10.13
CA GLU A 320 13.98 14.59 11.48
C GLU A 320 14.84 13.95 12.57
N LEU A 321 15.46 12.80 12.28
CA LEU A 321 16.21 11.97 13.24
C LEU A 321 17.72 11.94 12.97
N GLY A 322 18.49 11.86 14.06
CA GLY A 322 19.87 11.38 14.14
C GLY A 322 21.05 12.10 13.47
N ILE A 323 20.91 12.97 12.47
CA ILE A 323 22.11 13.50 11.79
C ILE A 323 22.66 14.74 12.51
N ASP A 324 23.97 14.75 12.81
CA ASP A 324 24.68 15.92 13.33
C ASP A 324 24.94 16.93 12.20
N MET A 325 24.10 17.96 12.15
CA MET A 325 24.17 19.05 11.17
C MET A 325 24.76 20.31 11.83
N GLY A 326 25.99 20.23 12.35
CA GLY A 326 26.62 21.25 13.18
C GLY A 326 26.71 22.69 12.60
N ALA A 327 26.44 22.89 11.31
CA ALA A 327 26.35 24.20 10.66
C ALA A 327 24.95 24.83 10.69
N VAL A 328 23.90 24.07 11.01
CA VAL A 328 22.50 24.52 10.98
C VAL A 328 22.17 25.36 12.21
N ASP A 329 21.82 26.62 11.96
CA ASP A 329 21.50 27.62 12.97
C ASP A 329 20.01 27.96 13.03
N LEU A 330 19.22 27.54 12.04
CA LEU A 330 17.77 27.72 12.00
C LEU A 330 17.01 26.48 11.47
N VAL A 331 15.87 26.17 12.09
CA VAL A 331 14.87 25.26 11.54
C VAL A 331 13.57 26.02 11.28
N ILE A 332 12.97 25.80 10.12
CA ILE A 332 11.66 26.31 9.75
C ILE A 332 10.70 25.13 9.59
N GLN A 333 9.53 25.20 10.22
CA GLN A 333 8.47 24.21 10.10
C GLN A 333 7.29 24.84 9.34
N VAL A 334 6.99 24.32 8.14
CA VAL A 334 5.86 24.76 7.32
C VAL A 334 4.66 23.88 7.63
N ALA A 335 3.56 24.52 8.03
CA ALA A 335 2.39 23.91 8.65
C ALA A 335 2.68 23.26 10.01
N THR A 336 1.63 22.92 10.74
CA THR A 336 1.73 22.20 12.01
C THR A 336 2.41 20.83 11.80
N PRO A 337 3.43 20.47 12.62
CA PRO A 337 4.03 19.15 12.57
C PRO A 337 3.02 18.08 13.03
N LEU A 338 3.23 16.84 12.60
CA LEU A 338 2.26 15.76 12.87
C LEU A 338 2.20 15.32 14.33
N SER A 339 3.20 15.70 15.14
CA SER A 339 3.26 15.45 16.59
C SER A 339 4.18 16.44 17.28
N VAL A 340 4.00 16.61 18.59
CA VAL A 340 4.85 17.40 19.49
C VAL A 340 6.26 16.82 19.52
N ALA A 341 6.39 15.49 19.60
CA ALA A 341 7.69 14.82 19.53
C ALA A 341 8.43 15.13 18.23
N SER A 342 7.74 15.09 17.09
CA SER A 342 8.30 15.44 15.78
C SER A 342 8.77 16.90 15.75
N GLY A 343 7.94 17.83 16.26
CA GLY A 343 8.30 19.24 16.39
C GLY A 343 9.61 19.47 17.17
N LEU A 344 9.75 18.84 18.35
CA LEU A 344 10.96 18.95 19.17
C LEU A 344 12.19 18.38 18.47
N GLN A 345 12.06 17.26 17.78
CA GLN A 345 13.17 16.62 17.06
C GLN A 345 13.63 17.45 15.87
N ARG A 346 12.68 17.99 15.10
CA ARG A 346 12.94 18.89 13.96
C ARG A 346 13.66 20.14 14.44
N ILE A 347 13.13 20.87 15.42
CA ILE A 347 13.76 22.09 15.96
C ILE A 347 15.11 21.77 16.61
N GLY A 348 15.24 20.61 17.25
CA GLY A 348 16.48 20.12 17.84
C GLY A 348 17.63 19.89 16.85
N ARG A 349 17.39 20.03 15.54
CA ARG A 349 18.43 20.07 14.49
C ARG A 349 19.18 21.39 14.45
N ALA A 350 18.55 22.49 14.86
CA ALA A 350 19.22 23.79 14.96
C ALA A 350 20.10 23.86 16.23
N GLY A 351 21.30 24.42 16.07
CA GLY A 351 22.23 24.65 17.17
C GLY A 351 22.67 23.36 17.87
N HIS A 352 22.93 22.28 17.12
CA HIS A 352 23.19 20.93 17.62
C HIS A 352 24.57 20.76 18.32
N GLN A 353 24.84 21.54 19.37
CA GLN A 353 26.05 21.48 20.19
C GLN A 353 25.66 21.45 21.69
N VAL A 354 26.52 20.90 22.55
CA VAL A 354 26.30 20.87 24.01
C VAL A 354 26.16 22.32 24.51
N GLY A 355 24.97 22.67 25.00
CA GLY A 355 24.64 24.02 25.49
C GLY A 355 24.22 25.05 24.43
N GLY A 356 24.14 24.67 23.15
CA GLY A 356 23.59 25.57 22.11
C GLY A 356 22.09 25.87 22.32
N VAL A 357 21.57 26.90 21.67
CA VAL A 357 20.12 27.21 21.69
C VAL A 357 19.51 26.80 20.35
N SER A 358 18.47 25.95 20.38
CA SER A 358 17.75 25.55 19.17
C SER A 358 16.74 26.61 18.78
N LYS A 359 16.90 27.19 17.58
CA LYS A 359 16.02 28.21 17.01
C LYS A 359 15.05 27.59 16.01
N GLY A 360 13.75 27.87 16.17
CA GLY A 360 12.68 27.35 15.32
C GLY A 360 11.68 28.43 14.91
N LEU A 361 11.26 28.43 13.65
CA LEU A 361 10.16 29.25 13.16
C LEU A 361 9.04 28.38 12.60
N PHE A 362 7.79 28.71 12.91
CA PHE A 362 6.61 28.02 12.39
C PHE A 362 5.89 28.96 11.43
N PHE A 363 5.55 28.44 10.24
CA PHE A 363 4.75 29.14 9.22
C PHE A 363 3.44 28.39 9.02
N PRO A 364 2.36 28.78 9.71
CA PRO A 364 1.03 28.23 9.49
C PRO A 364 0.49 28.55 8.10
N ARG A 365 -0.31 27.64 7.53
CA ARG A 365 -0.92 27.81 6.21
C ARG A 365 -2.35 28.35 6.25
N THR A 366 -3.05 28.15 7.36
CA THR A 366 -4.43 28.60 7.58
C THR A 366 -4.56 29.10 9.02
N ARG A 367 -5.63 29.87 9.33
CA ARG A 367 -5.89 30.30 10.71
C ARG A 367 -6.13 29.11 11.66
N ARG A 368 -6.66 27.98 11.16
CA ARG A 368 -6.79 26.74 11.94
C ARG A 368 -5.43 26.09 12.24
N ASP A 369 -4.58 26.01 11.23
CA ASP A 369 -3.21 25.52 11.35
C ASP A 369 -2.39 26.38 12.33
N LEU A 370 -2.71 27.67 12.44
CA LEU A 370 -2.12 28.57 13.42
C LEU A 370 -2.49 28.20 14.86
N VAL A 371 -3.75 27.88 15.14
CA VAL A 371 -4.19 27.41 16.47
C VAL A 371 -3.51 26.09 16.82
N ASP A 372 -3.49 25.12 15.90
CA ASP A 372 -2.85 23.82 16.13
C ASP A 372 -1.34 23.98 16.37
N SER A 373 -0.67 24.85 15.61
CA SER A 373 0.74 25.21 15.83
C SER A 373 0.98 25.82 17.21
N ALA A 374 0.09 26.72 17.67
CA ALA A 374 0.20 27.33 18.99
C ALA A 374 0.13 26.30 20.12
N VAL A 375 -0.81 25.36 20.04
CA VAL A 375 -0.96 24.30 21.03
C VAL A 375 0.24 23.36 21.01
N ILE A 376 0.73 22.97 19.84
CA ILE A 376 1.93 22.14 19.76
C ILE A 376 3.13 22.85 20.39
N VAL A 377 3.37 24.12 20.08
CA VAL A 377 4.50 24.86 20.67
C VAL A 377 4.37 24.94 22.19
N GLU A 378 3.17 25.17 22.73
CA GLU A 378 2.91 25.12 24.17
C GLU A 378 3.22 23.73 24.76
N CYS A 379 2.81 22.65 24.10
CA CYS A 379 3.17 21.28 24.50
C CYS A 379 4.70 21.07 24.52
N MET A 380 5.40 21.60 23.52
CA MET A 380 6.86 21.51 23.42
C MET A 380 7.55 22.21 24.59
N PHE A 381 7.07 23.39 25.00
CA PHE A 381 7.58 24.11 26.17
C PHE A 381 7.24 23.39 27.48
N ALA A 382 6.04 22.84 27.59
CA ALA A 382 5.58 22.10 28.77
C ALA A 382 6.16 20.67 28.87
N GLY A 383 6.86 20.19 27.85
CA GLY A 383 7.35 18.80 27.78
C GLY A 383 6.24 17.75 27.70
N ARG A 384 5.04 18.13 27.26
CA ARG A 384 3.87 17.24 27.14
C ARG A 384 3.91 16.52 25.78
N LEU A 385 4.41 15.29 25.77
CA LEU A 385 4.53 14.47 24.57
C LEU A 385 3.35 13.49 24.44
N GLU A 386 3.11 13.02 23.21
CA GLU A 386 2.18 11.92 22.96
C GLU A 386 2.65 10.62 23.62
N ASN A 387 1.71 9.76 24.03
CA ASN A 387 2.05 8.43 24.51
C ASN A 387 2.40 7.49 23.34
N LEU A 388 3.39 6.62 23.54
CA LEU A 388 3.75 5.58 22.59
C LEU A 388 3.13 4.27 23.06
N THR A 389 2.21 3.71 22.28
CA THR A 389 1.60 2.40 22.56
C THR A 389 2.22 1.35 21.65
N PRO A 390 3.07 0.44 22.16
CA PRO A 390 3.58 -0.66 21.36
C PRO A 390 2.43 -1.57 20.89
N PRO A 391 2.46 -2.06 19.64
CA PRO A 391 1.45 -2.99 19.17
C PRO A 391 1.55 -4.32 19.92
N HIS A 392 0.41 -4.83 20.37
CA HIS A 392 0.30 -6.10 21.09
C HIS A 392 0.00 -7.25 20.12
N ASN A 393 0.77 -8.33 20.22
CA ASN A 393 0.62 -9.57 19.45
C ASN A 393 0.50 -9.40 17.92
N PRO A 394 1.34 -8.59 17.22
CA PRO A 394 1.24 -8.45 15.77
C PRO A 394 1.57 -9.77 15.05
N LEU A 395 0.56 -10.48 14.56
CA LEU A 395 0.68 -11.86 14.06
C LEU A 395 1.37 -11.96 12.69
N ASP A 396 1.21 -10.94 11.86
CA ASP A 396 1.86 -10.83 10.57
C ASP A 396 3.39 -10.69 10.69
N VAL A 397 3.87 -9.91 11.68
CA VAL A 397 5.28 -9.78 12.03
C VAL A 397 5.81 -11.09 12.62
N LEU A 398 5.02 -11.75 13.49
CA LEU A 398 5.36 -13.06 14.04
C LEU A 398 5.52 -14.09 12.91
N ALA A 399 4.61 -14.09 11.95
CA ALA A 399 4.66 -14.99 10.80
C ALA A 399 5.94 -14.76 9.98
N GLN A 400 6.24 -13.50 9.63
CA GLN A 400 7.47 -13.11 8.93
C GLN A 400 8.73 -13.59 9.67
N GLN A 401 8.80 -13.36 10.98
CA GLN A 401 9.94 -13.71 11.81
C GLN A 401 10.10 -15.22 12.01
N THR A 402 8.99 -15.95 12.13
CA THR A 402 8.98 -17.41 12.21
C THR A 402 9.54 -18.02 10.93
N VAL A 403 9.05 -17.53 9.78
CA VAL A 403 9.56 -17.96 8.47
C VAL A 403 11.06 -17.67 8.35
N ALA A 404 11.50 -16.48 8.75
CA ALA A 404 12.91 -16.11 8.71
C ALA A 404 13.78 -16.91 9.70
N ALA A 405 13.24 -17.36 10.83
CA ALA A 405 13.95 -18.18 11.80
C ALA A 405 14.08 -19.63 11.33
N ALA A 406 12.99 -20.24 10.86
CA ALA A 406 12.97 -21.61 10.33
C ALA A 406 13.75 -21.76 9.02
N ALA A 407 13.94 -20.66 8.28
CA ALA A 407 14.79 -20.63 7.09
C ALA A 407 16.29 -20.68 7.38
N MET A 408 16.70 -20.42 8.62
CA MET A 408 18.10 -20.53 9.03
C MET A 408 18.42 -21.91 9.58
N ASP A 409 17.58 -22.43 10.47
CA ASP A 409 17.71 -23.75 11.09
C ASP A 409 16.33 -24.31 11.46
N ALA A 410 16.23 -25.63 11.63
CA ALA A 410 15.04 -26.27 12.16
C ALA A 410 14.72 -25.75 13.57
N LEU A 411 13.46 -25.43 13.85
CA LEU A 411 13.02 -24.89 15.14
C LEU A 411 12.20 -25.91 15.91
N GLN A 412 12.48 -26.07 17.21
CA GLN A 412 11.53 -26.69 18.13
C GLN A 412 10.46 -25.65 18.50
N VAL A 413 9.19 -26.01 18.32
CA VAL A 413 8.06 -25.07 18.39
C VAL A 413 7.83 -24.48 19.78
N ASP A 414 7.98 -25.26 20.86
CA ASP A 414 7.82 -24.80 22.24
C ASP A 414 8.97 -23.88 22.68
N GLU A 415 10.20 -24.17 22.24
CA GLU A 415 11.35 -23.28 22.43
C GLU A 415 11.17 -21.97 21.67
N TRP A 416 10.65 -22.05 20.43
CA TRP A 416 10.34 -20.86 19.63
C TRP A 416 9.25 -20.02 20.28
N TYR A 417 8.16 -20.65 20.77
CA TYR A 417 7.09 -19.97 21.50
C TYR A 417 7.63 -19.27 22.76
N SER A 418 8.43 -19.97 23.56
CA SER A 418 9.06 -19.42 24.77
C SER A 418 9.94 -18.21 24.44
N ARG A 419 10.69 -18.28 23.34
CA ARG A 419 11.53 -17.17 22.85
C ARG A 419 10.71 -15.97 22.38
N VAL A 420 9.63 -16.20 21.65
CA VAL A 420 8.71 -15.16 21.18
C VAL A 420 8.12 -14.40 22.37
N ARG A 421 7.72 -15.09 23.44
CA ARG A 421 7.15 -14.47 24.65
C ARG A 421 8.14 -13.62 25.47
N ARG A 422 9.45 -13.76 25.26
CA ARG A 422 10.44 -12.86 25.88
C ARG A 422 10.41 -11.47 25.26
N ALA A 423 9.98 -11.34 24.01
CA ALA A 423 9.82 -10.04 23.37
C ALA A 423 8.52 -9.38 23.85
N ALA A 424 8.60 -8.12 24.28
CA ALA A 424 7.48 -7.39 24.88
C ALA A 424 6.15 -7.42 24.08
N PRO A 425 6.14 -7.30 22.72
CA PRO A 425 4.91 -7.35 21.95
C PRO A 425 4.12 -8.66 22.10
N TRP A 426 4.78 -9.78 22.40
CA TRP A 426 4.15 -11.11 22.48
C TRP A 426 4.21 -11.73 23.88
N LYS A 427 4.48 -10.94 24.91
CA LYS A 427 4.53 -11.41 26.31
C LYS A 427 3.28 -12.20 26.71
N ASP A 428 2.12 -11.73 26.27
CA ASP A 428 0.81 -12.30 26.55
C ASP A 428 0.19 -13.03 25.35
N LEU A 429 1.01 -13.47 24.38
CA LEU A 429 0.54 -14.19 23.19
C LEU A 429 -0.10 -15.54 23.58
N PRO A 430 -1.40 -15.74 23.31
CA PRO A 430 -2.04 -17.03 23.59
C PRO A 430 -1.47 -18.14 22.70
N ARG A 431 -1.18 -19.30 23.29
CA ARG A 431 -0.60 -20.45 22.57
C ARG A 431 -1.45 -20.88 21.37
N ARG A 432 -2.78 -20.88 21.51
CA ARG A 432 -3.71 -21.21 20.42
C ARG A 432 -3.54 -20.30 19.19
N VAL A 433 -3.31 -19.00 19.40
CA VAL A 433 -3.14 -18.03 18.30
C VAL A 433 -1.76 -18.19 17.64
N PHE A 434 -0.74 -18.49 18.45
CA PHE A 434 0.59 -18.84 17.94
C PHE A 434 0.52 -20.10 17.06
N ASP A 435 -0.08 -21.19 17.55
CA ASP A 435 -0.23 -22.43 16.80
C ASP A 435 -1.07 -22.21 15.52
N ALA A 436 -2.16 -21.43 15.57
CA ALA A 436 -2.93 -21.07 14.39
C ALA A 436 -2.10 -20.30 13.34
N THR A 437 -1.18 -19.44 13.78
CA THR A 437 -0.24 -18.75 12.87
C THR A 437 0.72 -19.74 12.21
N LEU A 438 1.19 -20.76 12.95
CA LEU A 438 2.03 -21.82 12.39
C LEU A 438 1.25 -22.72 11.42
N ASP A 439 0.01 -23.10 11.75
CA ASP A 439 -0.90 -23.87 10.90
C ASP A 439 -1.08 -23.20 9.53
N MET A 440 -1.32 -21.88 9.55
CA MET A 440 -1.42 -21.06 8.34
C MET A 440 -0.12 -21.10 7.52
N LEU A 441 1.04 -21.00 8.17
CA LEU A 441 2.34 -21.02 7.48
C LEU A 441 2.74 -22.41 6.97
N SER A 442 2.25 -23.47 7.62
CA SER A 442 2.46 -24.87 7.21
C SER A 442 1.43 -25.37 6.20
N GLY A 443 0.39 -24.58 5.91
CA GLY A 443 -0.58 -24.86 4.85
C GLY A 443 -1.81 -25.65 5.28
N ARG A 444 -2.04 -25.77 6.60
CA ARG A 444 -3.26 -26.33 7.17
C ARG A 444 -4.33 -25.25 7.19
N TYR A 445 -5.11 -25.19 6.12
CA TYR A 445 -6.15 -24.19 5.97
C TYR A 445 -7.53 -24.75 6.32
N PRO A 446 -8.48 -23.90 6.76
CA PRO A 446 -9.85 -24.31 7.02
C PRO A 446 -10.57 -24.88 5.78
N SER A 447 -10.22 -24.39 4.58
CA SER A 447 -10.84 -24.78 3.30
C SER A 447 -9.81 -25.18 2.24
N GLY A 448 -10.24 -26.05 1.31
CA GLY A 448 -9.51 -26.32 0.06
C GLY A 448 -9.40 -25.10 -0.87
N ASP A 449 -10.19 -24.05 -0.66
CA ASP A 449 -10.11 -22.78 -1.39
C ASP A 449 -8.75 -22.08 -1.23
N PHE A 450 -8.07 -22.33 -0.11
CA PHE A 450 -6.72 -21.80 0.14
C PHE A 450 -5.61 -22.60 -0.57
N SER A 451 -5.95 -23.62 -1.36
CA SER A 451 -5.00 -24.46 -2.10
C SER A 451 -4.04 -23.64 -2.98
N ALA A 452 -4.48 -22.51 -3.52
CA ALA A 452 -3.66 -21.57 -4.30
C ALA A 452 -2.49 -20.95 -3.50
N PHE A 453 -2.56 -20.92 -2.17
CA PHE A 453 -1.54 -20.33 -1.30
C PHE A 453 -0.56 -21.38 -0.80
N ARG A 454 0.66 -21.37 -1.37
CA ARG A 454 1.69 -22.34 -1.01
C ARG A 454 2.16 -22.16 0.44
N PRO A 455 2.27 -23.24 1.24
CA PRO A 455 2.90 -23.16 2.55
C PRO A 455 4.38 -22.78 2.43
N LYS A 456 4.91 -22.20 3.50
CA LYS A 456 6.32 -21.78 3.60
C LYS A 456 7.12 -22.70 4.50
N LEU A 457 6.45 -23.33 5.45
CA LEU A 457 7.06 -24.17 6.48
C LEU A 457 6.47 -25.57 6.42
N VAL A 458 7.17 -26.53 7.01
CA VAL A 458 6.68 -27.88 7.29
C VAL A 458 6.73 -28.06 8.79
N TRP A 459 5.62 -28.47 9.39
CA TRP A 459 5.53 -28.71 10.83
C TRP A 459 5.28 -30.18 11.11
N ASN A 460 6.27 -30.86 11.68
CA ASN A 460 6.09 -32.20 12.22
C ASN A 460 5.49 -32.10 13.64
N ARG A 461 4.26 -32.58 13.79
CA ARG A 461 3.50 -32.50 15.06
C ARG A 461 3.97 -33.47 16.13
N GLU A 462 4.56 -34.60 15.75
CA GLU A 462 5.03 -35.61 16.70
C GLU A 462 6.33 -35.15 17.36
N THR A 463 7.25 -34.60 16.57
CA THR A 463 8.55 -34.12 17.07
C THR A 463 8.50 -32.66 17.52
N GLY A 464 7.48 -31.91 17.12
CA GLY A 464 7.39 -30.47 17.37
C GLY A 464 8.42 -29.65 16.58
N ILE A 465 8.96 -30.21 15.49
CA ILE A 465 9.99 -29.55 14.67
C ILE A 465 9.34 -28.83 13.49
N LEU A 466 9.75 -27.57 13.29
CA LEU A 466 9.35 -26.70 12.19
C LEU A 466 10.55 -26.44 11.27
N THR A 467 10.42 -26.78 9.99
CA THR A 467 11.46 -26.60 8.97
C THR A 467 10.97 -25.72 7.82
N ALA A 468 11.90 -25.06 7.12
CA ALA A 468 11.57 -24.25 5.96
C ALA A 468 11.51 -25.06 4.66
N ARG A 469 10.55 -24.72 3.79
CA ARG A 469 10.50 -25.25 2.42
C ARG A 469 11.56 -24.59 1.53
N PRO A 470 11.96 -25.20 0.40
CA PRO A 470 12.89 -24.58 -0.54
C PRO A 470 12.44 -23.18 -1.00
N GLY A 471 13.39 -22.23 -1.04
CA GLY A 471 13.15 -20.84 -1.48
C GLY A 471 12.61 -19.89 -0.37
N THR A 472 12.29 -20.42 0.81
CA THR A 472 11.75 -19.64 1.94
C THR A 472 12.73 -18.59 2.47
N GLN A 473 14.03 -18.89 2.49
CA GLN A 473 15.06 -17.93 2.90
C GLN A 473 15.08 -16.70 2.00
N LEU A 474 15.04 -16.91 0.68
CA LEU A 474 15.03 -15.82 -0.31
C LEU A 474 13.78 -14.95 -0.14
N LEU A 475 12.62 -15.57 0.11
CA LEU A 475 11.37 -14.87 0.38
C LEU A 475 11.45 -14.00 1.65
N ALA A 476 12.02 -14.52 2.74
CA ALA A 476 12.18 -13.77 3.98
C ALA A 476 13.08 -12.55 3.80
N VAL A 477 14.20 -12.69 3.08
CA VAL A 477 15.19 -11.62 2.87
C VAL A 477 14.68 -10.53 1.93
N THR A 478 13.84 -10.88 0.94
CA THR A 478 13.32 -9.92 -0.06
C THR A 478 12.02 -9.23 0.36
N SER A 479 11.38 -9.72 1.43
CA SER A 479 10.10 -9.22 1.96
C SER A 479 10.09 -7.73 2.32
N GLY A 480 11.26 -7.14 2.61
CA GLY A 480 11.35 -5.72 2.89
C GLY A 480 11.08 -5.28 4.32
N GLY A 481 10.81 -6.22 5.23
CA GLY A 481 10.47 -5.95 6.63
C GLY A 481 9.00 -5.57 6.79
N THR A 482 8.73 -4.53 7.58
CA THR A 482 7.37 -4.16 7.99
C THR A 482 6.81 -2.94 7.26
N ILE A 483 7.63 -2.24 6.48
CA ILE A 483 7.21 -1.06 5.71
C ILE A 483 6.35 -1.55 4.54
N PRO A 484 5.06 -1.18 4.47
CA PRO A 484 4.16 -1.67 3.43
C PRO A 484 4.55 -1.13 2.06
N ASP A 485 4.32 -1.93 1.02
CA ASP A 485 4.33 -1.44 -0.36
C ASP A 485 3.06 -0.61 -0.57
N ARG A 486 3.25 0.69 -0.79
CA ARG A 486 2.22 1.66 -1.16
C ARG A 486 2.51 2.18 -2.56
N GLY A 487 1.48 2.55 -3.29
CA GLY A 487 1.66 3.05 -4.65
C GLY A 487 0.34 3.39 -5.33
N MET A 488 0.48 3.82 -6.58
CA MET A 488 -0.60 4.51 -7.26
C MET A 488 -1.68 3.55 -7.79
N TYR A 489 -2.92 4.00 -7.78
CA TYR A 489 -4.02 3.47 -8.58
C TYR A 489 -4.00 4.13 -9.95
N SER A 490 -4.08 3.34 -11.01
CA SER A 490 -4.30 3.89 -12.34
C SER A 490 -5.73 4.40 -12.44
N VAL A 491 -5.89 5.61 -12.96
CA VAL A 491 -7.19 6.20 -13.25
C VAL A 491 -7.49 6.02 -14.73
N LEU A 492 -8.62 5.38 -15.06
CA LEU A 492 -8.98 4.98 -16.42
C LEU A 492 -10.38 5.44 -16.83
N LEU A 493 -10.62 5.58 -18.13
CA LEU A 493 -11.96 5.73 -18.71
C LEU A 493 -12.74 4.39 -18.75
N PRO A 494 -14.09 4.41 -18.82
CA PRO A 494 -14.91 3.21 -18.98
C PRO A 494 -14.65 2.50 -20.32
N GLU A 495 -14.93 1.20 -20.39
CA GLU A 495 -14.76 0.42 -21.63
C GLU A 495 -15.72 0.88 -22.72
N GLY A 496 -15.20 1.25 -23.90
CA GLY A 496 -15.99 1.67 -25.07
C GLY A 496 -15.95 3.18 -25.39
N GLU A 497 -15.41 4.02 -24.51
CA GLU A 497 -15.26 5.48 -24.71
C GLU A 497 -13.86 5.89 -25.23
N GLU A 498 -13.24 5.08 -26.08
CA GLU A 498 -11.84 5.28 -26.56
C GLU A 498 -11.68 6.34 -27.69
N LYS A 499 -12.71 7.11 -28.02
CA LYS A 499 -12.71 7.96 -29.24
C LYS A 499 -11.82 9.20 -29.18
N ALA A 500 -11.09 9.47 -28.09
CA ALA A 500 -10.28 10.68 -27.93
C ALA A 500 -8.89 10.50 -27.28
N GLY A 501 -8.36 9.27 -27.10
CA GLY A 501 -6.98 9.08 -26.63
C GLY A 501 -6.75 7.88 -25.71
N SER A 502 -5.61 7.92 -24.99
CA SER A 502 -5.18 6.92 -23.98
C SER A 502 -6.29 6.63 -22.96
N ARG A 503 -6.65 5.34 -22.80
CA ARG A 503 -7.59 4.87 -21.76
C ARG A 503 -7.16 5.27 -20.35
N ARG A 504 -5.87 5.53 -20.14
CA ARG A 504 -5.30 5.97 -18.87
C ARG A 504 -5.29 7.49 -18.80
N VAL A 505 -5.98 7.99 -17.78
CA VAL A 505 -6.17 9.42 -17.48
C VAL A 505 -5.09 9.94 -16.53
N GLY A 506 -4.69 9.13 -15.53
CA GLY A 506 -3.70 9.52 -14.55
C GLY A 506 -3.47 8.48 -13.47
N GLU A 507 -2.98 8.93 -12.33
CA GLU A 507 -2.63 8.09 -11.19
C GLU A 507 -3.08 8.76 -9.87
N LEU A 508 -3.67 8.01 -8.94
CA LEU A 508 -4.02 8.45 -7.59
C LEU A 508 -3.25 7.68 -6.52
N ASP A 509 -2.91 8.33 -5.41
CA ASP A 509 -2.32 7.62 -4.27
C ASP A 509 -3.35 6.66 -3.63
N GLU A 510 -2.87 5.58 -3.02
CA GLU A 510 -3.74 4.60 -2.36
C GLU A 510 -4.52 5.18 -1.18
N GLU A 511 -3.94 6.11 -0.41
CA GLU A 511 -4.67 6.76 0.69
C GLU A 511 -5.74 7.72 0.17
N MET A 512 -5.51 8.35 -1.00
CA MET A 512 -6.54 9.12 -1.68
C MET A 512 -7.68 8.21 -2.12
N VAL A 513 -7.38 7.07 -2.76
CA VAL A 513 -8.41 6.10 -3.15
C VAL A 513 -9.16 5.51 -1.95
N TYR A 514 -8.49 5.36 -0.80
CA TYR A 514 -9.13 4.94 0.45
C TYR A 514 -10.16 5.95 0.96
N GLU A 515 -9.87 7.25 0.84
CA GLU A 515 -10.78 8.31 1.25
C GLU A 515 -11.83 8.62 0.19
N SER A 516 -11.57 8.24 -1.07
CA SER A 516 -12.50 8.41 -2.17
C SER A 516 -13.62 7.36 -2.16
N ARG A 517 -14.82 7.81 -2.52
CA ARG A 517 -16.01 7.01 -2.77
C ARG A 517 -16.40 7.06 -4.23
N VAL A 518 -17.30 6.15 -4.60
CA VAL A 518 -17.94 6.19 -5.91
C VAL A 518 -18.79 7.46 -6.00
N ASN A 519 -18.64 8.19 -7.11
CA ASN A 519 -19.17 9.52 -7.45
C ASN A 519 -18.34 10.73 -7.00
N ASP A 520 -17.21 10.54 -6.33
CA ASP A 520 -16.31 11.66 -6.01
C ASP A 520 -15.69 12.25 -7.28
N ILE A 521 -15.45 13.57 -7.29
CA ILE A 521 -14.79 14.25 -8.40
C ILE A 521 -13.35 14.56 -8.02
N ILE A 522 -12.40 13.99 -8.74
CA ILE A 522 -10.96 14.15 -8.55
C ILE A 522 -10.36 14.99 -9.69
N THR A 523 -9.34 15.78 -9.41
CA THR A 523 -8.61 16.50 -10.46
C THR A 523 -7.39 15.71 -10.91
N LEU A 524 -7.15 15.52 -12.20
CA LEU A 524 -5.89 14.96 -12.69
C LEU A 524 -5.31 15.92 -13.73
N GLY A 525 -4.25 16.64 -13.34
CA GLY A 525 -3.76 17.76 -14.13
C GLY A 525 -4.69 18.97 -14.06
N ALA A 526 -5.15 19.47 -15.20
CA ALA A 526 -6.08 20.60 -15.31
C ALA A 526 -7.54 20.16 -15.56
N THR A 527 -7.82 18.86 -15.58
CA THR A 527 -9.13 18.29 -15.89
C THR A 527 -9.72 17.56 -14.69
N SER A 528 -11.03 17.73 -14.50
CA SER A 528 -11.80 17.12 -13.42
C SER A 528 -12.48 15.83 -13.90
N TRP A 529 -12.50 14.82 -13.04
CA TRP A 529 -12.91 13.45 -13.36
C TRP A 529 -13.78 12.89 -12.24
N ARG A 530 -14.97 12.38 -12.57
CA ARG A 530 -15.86 11.75 -11.59
C ARG A 530 -15.59 10.26 -11.51
N ILE A 531 -15.29 9.75 -10.32
CA ILE A 531 -15.12 8.33 -10.02
C ILE A 531 -16.46 7.62 -10.24
N GLN A 532 -16.49 6.74 -11.24
CA GLN A 532 -17.63 5.88 -11.54
C GLN A 532 -17.54 4.56 -10.78
N GLN A 533 -16.31 4.05 -10.62
CA GLN A 533 -16.08 2.80 -9.91
C GLN A 533 -14.67 2.78 -9.33
N ILE A 534 -14.55 2.38 -8.07
CA ILE A 534 -13.26 2.05 -7.47
C ILE A 534 -13.13 0.53 -7.51
N THR A 535 -12.20 0.05 -8.33
CA THR A 535 -11.89 -1.38 -8.41
C THR A 535 -10.70 -1.69 -7.51
N ARG A 536 -10.32 -2.97 -7.45
CA ARG A 536 -9.23 -3.45 -6.59
C ARG A 536 -7.88 -2.81 -6.92
N ASP A 537 -7.64 -2.42 -8.16
CA ASP A 537 -6.35 -1.92 -8.64
C ASP A 537 -6.43 -0.64 -9.49
N GLN A 538 -7.64 -0.16 -9.80
CA GLN A 538 -7.90 0.94 -10.74
C GLN A 538 -9.07 1.80 -10.27
N VAL A 539 -9.08 3.07 -10.64
CA VAL A 539 -10.22 3.97 -10.46
C VAL A 539 -10.78 4.27 -11.85
N ILE A 540 -12.01 3.86 -12.11
CA ILE A 540 -12.70 4.17 -13.37
C ILE A 540 -13.39 5.50 -13.18
N VAL A 541 -13.13 6.44 -14.08
CA VAL A 541 -13.64 7.81 -14.03
C VAL A 541 -14.32 8.21 -15.34
N THR A 542 -15.22 9.17 -15.27
CA THR A 542 -15.81 9.85 -16.42
C THR A 542 -15.46 11.34 -16.39
N PRO A 543 -15.33 12.02 -17.54
CA PRO A 543 -15.05 13.46 -17.57
C PRO A 543 -16.11 14.25 -16.77
N ALA A 544 -15.65 15.19 -15.95
CA ALA A 544 -16.49 16.07 -15.13
C ALA A 544 -16.05 17.55 -15.30
N PRO A 545 -16.00 18.10 -16.53
CA PRO A 545 -15.45 19.44 -16.80
C PRO A 545 -16.26 20.54 -16.11
N GLY A 546 -15.56 21.59 -15.66
CA GLY A 546 -16.16 22.72 -14.95
C GLY A 546 -16.50 22.45 -13.50
N ARG A 547 -16.20 21.25 -12.97
CA ARG A 547 -16.56 20.85 -11.61
C ARG A 547 -15.43 21.03 -10.59
N SER A 548 -15.69 21.66 -9.43
CA SER A 548 -14.71 21.71 -8.32
C SER A 548 -14.38 20.28 -7.90
N ALA A 549 -13.09 20.00 -7.84
CA ALA A 549 -12.58 18.64 -7.78
C ALA A 549 -11.54 18.53 -6.67
N GLN A 550 -11.51 17.37 -6.03
CA GLN A 550 -10.56 17.03 -5.00
C GLN A 550 -9.19 16.94 -5.66
N LEU A 551 -8.31 17.86 -5.28
CA LEU A 551 -6.92 17.82 -5.70
C LEU A 551 -6.31 16.53 -5.15
N PRO A 552 -5.63 15.71 -5.98
CA PRO A 552 -4.91 14.55 -5.53
C PRO A 552 -3.91 15.00 -4.49
N PHE A 553 -4.18 14.66 -3.24
CA PHE A 553 -3.27 14.94 -2.16
C PHE A 553 -2.42 13.70 -1.92
N TRP A 554 -1.16 13.96 -1.64
CA TRP A 554 -0.23 12.98 -1.10
C TRP A 554 -0.26 13.23 0.40
N ARG A 555 -1.15 12.56 1.14
CA ARG A 555 -1.20 12.74 2.59
C ARG A 555 0.14 12.26 3.15
N GLY A 556 0.75 13.12 3.95
CA GLY A 556 1.96 12.76 4.69
C GLY A 556 1.65 11.62 5.64
N GLU A 557 2.65 10.78 5.91
CA GLU A 557 2.55 9.61 6.79
C GLU A 557 1.92 9.97 8.16
N GLY A 558 0.70 9.52 8.48
CA GLY A 558 0.13 9.65 9.84
C GLY A 558 -1.27 9.07 10.04
N ASN A 559 -1.56 8.55 11.24
CA ASN A 559 -2.86 7.97 11.63
C ASN A 559 -3.92 9.02 12.05
N GLY A 560 -3.66 10.31 11.86
CA GLY A 560 -4.48 11.42 12.37
C GLY A 560 -4.14 11.83 13.81
N ARG A 561 -4.75 12.92 14.27
CA ARG A 561 -4.50 13.52 15.59
C ARG A 561 -4.94 12.56 16.72
N PRO A 562 -4.12 12.37 17.78
CA PRO A 562 -4.53 11.61 18.95
C PRO A 562 -5.52 12.40 19.83
N ALA A 563 -6.40 11.69 20.54
CA ALA A 563 -7.46 12.29 21.34
C ALA A 563 -6.95 13.24 22.43
N GLU A 564 -5.83 12.91 23.09
CA GLU A 564 -5.24 13.77 24.14
C GLU A 564 -4.80 15.14 23.57
N LEU A 565 -4.15 15.16 22.39
CA LEU A 565 -3.80 16.42 21.73
C LEU A 565 -5.05 17.18 21.30
N GLY A 566 -6.08 16.45 20.87
CA GLY A 566 -7.40 17.00 20.58
C GLY A 566 -8.05 17.69 21.78
N GLU A 567 -8.05 17.05 22.96
CA GLU A 567 -8.56 17.66 24.20
C GLU A 567 -7.81 18.95 24.52
N MET A 568 -6.48 18.95 24.38
CA MET A 568 -5.66 20.14 24.63
C MET A 568 -5.97 21.29 23.66
N ILE A 569 -6.19 21.00 22.38
CA ILE A 569 -6.65 21.99 21.41
C ILE A 569 -8.02 22.53 21.82
N GLY A 570 -8.93 21.65 22.24
CA GLY A 570 -10.25 22.03 22.72
C GLY A 570 -10.21 22.93 23.96
N ASP A 571 -9.35 22.63 24.93
CA ASP A 571 -9.14 23.45 26.13
C ASP A 571 -8.55 24.83 25.77
N PHE A 572 -7.61 24.86 24.81
CA PHE A 572 -7.02 26.11 24.35
C PHE A 572 -8.03 26.99 23.60
N LEU A 573 -8.88 26.41 22.74
CA LEU A 573 -9.97 27.12 22.08
C LEU A 573 -10.95 27.74 23.08
N HIS A 574 -11.27 27.01 24.15
CA HIS A 574 -12.12 27.52 25.22
C HIS A 574 -11.46 28.70 25.96
N LEU A 575 -10.16 28.58 26.29
CA LEU A 575 -9.39 29.65 26.92
C LEU A 575 -9.33 30.93 26.05
N LEU A 576 -9.25 30.78 24.73
CA LEU A 576 -9.31 31.87 23.77
C LEU A 576 -10.69 32.52 23.74
N ALA A 577 -11.76 31.72 23.68
CA ALA A 577 -13.14 32.20 23.59
C ALA A 577 -13.60 32.99 24.84
N ASP A 578 -13.09 32.62 26.01
CA ASP A 578 -13.38 33.29 27.28
C ASP A 578 -12.56 34.58 27.49
N GLY A 579 -11.62 34.90 26.57
CA GLY A 579 -10.75 36.07 26.66
C GLY A 579 -9.67 35.98 27.77
N ALA A 580 -9.63 34.88 28.51
CA ALA A 580 -8.66 34.62 29.58
C ALA A 580 -7.22 34.56 29.05
N PHE A 581 -7.02 34.06 27.83
CA PHE A 581 -5.70 34.01 27.20
C PHE A 581 -5.13 35.40 26.93
N PHE A 582 -5.91 36.29 26.32
CA PHE A 582 -5.47 37.63 25.90
C PHE A 582 -5.38 38.63 27.06
N SER A 583 -6.05 38.35 28.17
CA SER A 583 -5.92 39.14 29.41
C SER A 583 -4.70 38.73 30.27
N GLY A 584 -4.09 37.59 29.98
CA GLY A 584 -2.87 37.11 30.61
C GLY A 584 -1.58 37.63 29.95
N THR A 585 -0.43 37.14 30.40
CA THR A 585 0.86 37.41 29.73
C THR A 585 0.95 36.57 28.46
N ILE A 586 0.89 37.21 27.29
CA ILE A 586 1.03 36.52 25.99
C ILE A 586 2.41 35.85 25.94
N PRO A 587 2.49 34.54 25.66
CA PRO A 587 3.76 33.85 25.58
C PRO A 587 4.67 34.46 24.49
N PRO A 588 6.01 34.51 24.70
CA PRO A 588 6.93 35.14 23.76
C PRO A 588 6.87 34.59 22.32
N TRP A 589 6.47 33.33 22.17
CA TRP A 589 6.36 32.64 20.88
C TRP A 589 5.09 33.03 20.08
N LEU A 590 4.12 33.70 20.71
CA LEU A 590 2.90 34.30 20.11
C LEU A 590 2.91 35.83 20.12
N ALA A 591 4.03 36.47 20.48
CA ALA A 591 4.06 37.92 20.69
C ALA A 591 3.86 38.78 19.42
N GLU A 592 3.85 38.18 18.22
CA GLU A 592 3.65 38.91 16.97
C GLU A 592 2.21 39.39 16.80
N GLU A 593 2.04 40.67 16.41
CA GLU A 593 0.75 41.35 16.32
C GLU A 593 -0.21 40.67 15.31
N ASN A 594 0.28 40.38 14.10
CA ASN A 594 -0.49 39.67 13.07
C ASN A 594 -0.96 38.29 13.55
N THR A 595 -0.12 37.59 14.30
CA THR A 595 -0.42 36.25 14.82
C THR A 595 -1.57 36.31 15.81
N ASN A 596 -1.53 37.24 16.77
CA ASN A 596 -2.61 37.44 17.73
C ASN A 596 -3.91 37.91 17.05
N ALA A 597 -3.81 38.86 16.11
CA ALA A 597 -4.96 39.38 15.37
C ALA A 597 -5.70 38.29 14.58
N ASN A 598 -4.98 37.36 13.94
CA ASN A 598 -5.61 36.26 13.19
C ASN A 598 -6.26 35.22 14.11
N ILE A 599 -5.66 34.90 15.26
CA ILE A 599 -6.27 33.99 16.23
C ILE A 599 -7.55 34.63 16.79
N GLN A 600 -7.47 35.88 17.23
CA GLN A 600 -8.62 36.58 17.80
C GLN A 600 -9.74 36.73 16.77
N GLY A 601 -9.41 37.17 15.54
CA GLY A 601 -10.38 37.29 14.45
C GLY A 601 -11.10 35.98 14.15
N LEU A 602 -10.36 34.85 14.07
CA LEU A 602 -10.97 33.54 13.86
C LEU A 602 -11.98 33.17 14.96
N ILE A 603 -11.63 33.42 16.22
CA ILE A 603 -12.47 33.07 17.37
C ILE A 603 -13.72 33.96 17.42
N ASP A 604 -13.56 35.26 17.17
CA ASP A 604 -14.67 36.22 17.12
C ASP A 604 -15.63 35.91 15.97
N GLU A 605 -15.11 35.63 14.77
CA GLU A 605 -15.93 35.21 13.61
C GLU A 605 -16.68 33.91 13.89
N GLN A 606 -16.02 32.91 14.51
CA GLN A 606 -16.67 31.65 14.88
C GLN A 606 -17.79 31.86 15.90
N ARG A 607 -17.51 32.67 16.93
CA ARG A 607 -18.50 33.02 17.97
C ARG A 607 -19.67 33.79 17.39
N ASN A 608 -19.43 34.71 16.45
CA ASN A 608 -20.49 35.45 15.77
C ASN A 608 -21.37 34.53 14.89
N ALA A 609 -20.76 33.53 14.24
CA ALA A 609 -21.48 32.59 13.37
C ALA A 609 -22.33 31.58 14.16
N THR A 610 -21.78 31.02 15.24
CA THR A 610 -22.39 29.87 15.94
C THR A 610 -22.86 30.16 17.36
N GLY A 611 -22.57 31.36 17.89
CA GLY A 611 -22.78 31.72 19.29
C GLY A 611 -21.80 31.08 20.28
N ILE A 612 -21.20 29.94 19.91
CA ILE A 612 -20.39 29.10 20.79
C ILE A 612 -19.16 28.58 20.04
N VAL A 613 -17.98 28.68 20.65
CA VAL A 613 -16.76 28.09 20.10
C VAL A 613 -16.62 26.65 20.61
N PRO A 614 -16.45 25.64 19.73
CA PRO A 614 -16.31 24.26 20.16
C PRO A 614 -14.99 24.04 20.91
N GLY A 615 -15.04 23.20 21.95
CA GLY A 615 -13.92 22.89 22.83
C GLY A 615 -13.93 21.43 23.30
N SER A 616 -13.12 21.11 24.30
CA SER A 616 -12.98 19.74 24.83
C SER A 616 -14.23 19.24 25.58
N ARG A 617 -14.97 20.17 26.21
CA ARG A 617 -16.17 19.91 27.03
C ARG A 617 -17.48 20.34 26.38
N HIS A 618 -17.40 21.00 25.23
CA HIS A 618 -18.55 21.56 24.57
C HIS A 618 -18.40 21.39 23.06
N LEU A 619 -19.10 20.41 22.50
CA LEU A 619 -19.14 20.16 21.06
C LEU A 619 -20.26 21.00 20.44
N VAL A 620 -20.11 21.33 19.16
CA VAL A 620 -21.12 22.12 18.44
C VAL A 620 -21.63 21.31 17.26
N LEU A 621 -22.95 21.13 17.21
CA LEU A 621 -23.65 20.60 16.06
C LEU A 621 -24.16 21.76 15.22
N GLU A 622 -23.48 22.02 14.11
CA GLU A 622 -23.88 23.04 13.14
C GLU A 622 -24.70 22.42 12.01
N ARG A 623 -25.83 23.03 11.68
CA ARG A 623 -26.62 22.72 10.50
C ARG A 623 -26.62 23.88 9.54
N CYS A 624 -26.22 23.62 8.31
CA CYS A 624 -26.34 24.60 7.23
C CYS A 624 -26.91 23.92 5.98
N ARG A 625 -27.58 24.69 5.13
CA ARG A 625 -28.01 24.19 3.83
C ARG A 625 -26.87 24.29 2.82
N ASP A 626 -26.82 23.35 1.89
CA ASP A 626 -25.99 23.50 0.70
C ASP A 626 -26.68 24.34 -0.39
N GLU A 627 -25.97 24.60 -1.48
CA GLU A 627 -26.46 25.40 -2.61
C GLU A 627 -27.66 24.75 -3.33
N ILE A 628 -27.87 23.45 -3.14
CA ILE A 628 -28.94 22.64 -3.77
C ILE A 628 -30.13 22.49 -2.80
N GLY A 629 -29.99 22.93 -1.54
CA GLY A 629 -31.02 22.92 -0.51
C GLY A 629 -30.96 21.73 0.44
N ASP A 630 -30.01 20.80 0.27
CA ASP A 630 -29.83 19.66 1.17
C ASP A 630 -29.18 20.08 2.49
N TRP A 631 -29.41 19.30 3.54
CA TRP A 631 -28.88 19.59 4.85
C TRP A 631 -27.46 19.04 5.02
N ARG A 632 -26.55 19.91 5.46
CA ARG A 632 -25.24 19.54 5.98
C ARG A 632 -25.28 19.61 7.50
N ILE A 633 -24.86 18.52 8.12
CA ILE A 633 -24.82 18.35 9.56
C ILE A 633 -23.38 18.16 9.94
N ILE A 634 -22.85 19.12 10.67
CA ILE A 634 -21.42 19.26 10.95
C ILE A 634 -21.25 19.20 12.46
N LEU A 635 -20.67 18.11 12.94
CA LEU A 635 -20.25 18.02 14.33
C LEU A 635 -18.82 18.55 14.45
N HIS A 636 -18.67 19.67 15.13
CA HIS A 636 -17.38 20.23 15.52
C HIS A 636 -16.86 19.56 16.79
N SER A 637 -15.73 18.88 16.67
CA SER A 637 -15.13 18.12 17.75
C SER A 637 -13.61 18.10 17.61
N PRO A 638 -12.83 18.43 18.66
CA PRO A 638 -11.38 18.52 18.52
C PRO A 638 -10.65 17.16 18.71
N TYR A 639 -11.38 16.09 19.06
CA TYR A 639 -10.85 14.78 19.50
C TYR A 639 -10.07 13.96 18.45
N GLY A 640 -9.92 14.45 17.22
CA GLY A 640 -9.06 13.85 16.22
C GLY A 640 -9.69 12.69 15.43
N ARG A 641 -9.11 12.44 14.26
CA ARG A 641 -9.64 11.49 13.27
C ARG A 641 -9.70 10.06 13.79
N ARG A 642 -8.77 9.67 14.68
CA ARG A 642 -8.71 8.33 15.31
C ARG A 642 -9.96 8.00 16.12
N VAL A 643 -10.68 9.02 16.59
CA VAL A 643 -11.97 8.92 17.29
C VAL A 643 -13.13 9.14 16.31
N HIS A 644 -13.01 10.11 15.40
CA HIS A 644 -14.10 10.49 14.50
C HIS A 644 -14.40 9.47 13.40
N GLU A 645 -13.41 8.76 12.84
CA GLU A 645 -13.65 7.74 11.82
C GLU A 645 -14.51 6.56 12.30
N PRO A 646 -14.17 5.88 13.42
CA PRO A 646 -15.03 4.81 13.93
C PRO A 646 -16.40 5.34 14.35
N TRP A 647 -16.49 6.57 14.84
CA TRP A 647 -17.77 7.21 15.14
C TRP A 647 -18.61 7.47 13.88
N ALA A 648 -17.98 7.96 12.81
CA ALA A 648 -18.60 8.21 11.52
C ALA A 648 -19.13 6.93 10.86
N LEU A 649 -18.42 5.79 10.99
CA LEU A 649 -18.92 4.48 10.55
C LEU A 649 -20.25 4.12 11.22
N ALA A 650 -20.35 4.30 12.54
CA ALA A 650 -21.58 4.02 13.28
C ALA A 650 -22.70 5.01 12.94
N ILE A 651 -22.37 6.28 12.73
CA ILE A 651 -23.33 7.32 12.30
C ILE A 651 -23.87 7.00 10.91
N ALA A 652 -23.02 6.61 9.95
CA ALA A 652 -23.45 6.23 8.61
C ALA A 652 -24.46 5.07 8.65
N GLY A 653 -24.16 4.01 9.41
CA GLY A 653 -25.07 2.88 9.61
C GLY A 653 -26.41 3.29 10.25
N ARG A 654 -26.37 4.20 11.23
CA ARG A 654 -27.58 4.74 11.88
C ARG A 654 -28.42 5.59 10.92
N ILE A 655 -27.78 6.43 10.10
CA ILE A 655 -28.48 7.27 9.12
C ILE A 655 -29.16 6.39 8.07
N HIS A 656 -28.45 5.38 7.56
CA HIS A 656 -29.02 4.40 6.63
C HIS A 656 -30.25 3.70 7.24
N ALA A 657 -30.17 3.26 8.50
CA ALA A 657 -31.27 2.59 9.18
C ALA A 657 -32.50 3.50 9.43
N LEU A 658 -32.28 4.80 9.70
CA LEU A 658 -33.36 5.74 10.02
C LEU A 658 -34.04 6.31 8.77
N TRP A 659 -33.29 6.57 7.70
CA TRP A 659 -33.79 7.29 6.52
C TRP A 659 -33.72 6.51 5.20
N GLY A 660 -33.19 5.28 5.20
CA GLY A 660 -33.10 4.44 3.99
C GLY A 660 -32.23 5.03 2.88
N ALA A 661 -31.43 6.05 3.20
CA ALA A 661 -30.55 6.74 2.27
C ALA A 661 -29.09 6.56 2.71
N ASP A 662 -28.21 6.31 1.74
CA ASP A 662 -26.77 6.29 1.97
C ASP A 662 -26.27 7.72 2.16
N ALA A 663 -26.24 8.18 3.41
CA ALA A 663 -25.66 9.46 3.72
C ALA A 663 -24.14 9.41 3.56
N SER A 664 -23.59 10.39 2.83
CA SER A 664 -22.16 10.62 2.81
C SER A 664 -21.74 11.20 4.16
N VAL A 665 -21.07 10.37 4.97
CA VAL A 665 -20.45 10.79 6.24
C VAL A 665 -18.94 10.82 6.08
N VAL A 666 -18.31 11.96 6.34
CA VAL A 666 -16.85 12.16 6.24
C VAL A 666 -16.30 12.58 7.60
N ALA A 667 -15.17 12.02 7.99
CA ALA A 667 -14.49 12.34 9.25
C ALA A 667 -13.15 13.02 8.99
N SER A 668 -12.81 13.98 9.86
CA SER A 668 -11.54 14.70 9.85
C SER A 668 -10.99 14.81 11.29
N ASP A 669 -9.88 15.51 11.50
CA ASP A 669 -9.37 15.75 12.85
C ASP A 669 -10.23 16.71 13.69
N ASP A 670 -11.00 17.59 13.03
CA ASP A 670 -11.77 18.66 13.69
C ASP A 670 -13.29 18.43 13.69
N GLY A 671 -13.75 17.31 13.14
CA GLY A 671 -15.18 17.00 13.16
C GLY A 671 -15.63 15.93 12.17
N ILE A 672 -16.96 15.74 12.17
CA ILE A 672 -17.68 14.83 11.29
C ILE A 672 -18.69 15.63 10.48
N VAL A 673 -18.74 15.40 9.17
CA VAL A 673 -19.70 16.02 8.26
C VAL A 673 -20.61 14.92 7.71
N ALA A 674 -21.92 15.11 7.81
CA ALA A 674 -22.93 14.25 7.20
C ALA A 674 -23.86 15.10 6.31
N ARG A 675 -24.16 14.62 5.10
CA ARG A 675 -25.17 15.22 4.23
C ARG A 675 -26.42 14.35 4.18
N ILE A 676 -27.57 15.00 4.32
CA ILE A 676 -28.87 14.34 4.31
C ILE A 676 -29.77 15.08 3.31
N PRO A 677 -30.40 14.35 2.37
CA PRO A 677 -31.39 14.93 1.47
C PRO A 677 -32.53 15.61 2.26
N ASP A 678 -33.11 16.68 1.73
CA ASP A 678 -34.28 17.31 2.35
C ASP A 678 -35.54 16.43 2.14
N THR A 679 -35.69 15.36 2.94
CA THR A 679 -36.84 14.45 2.94
C THR A 679 -37.63 14.55 4.26
N ASP A 680 -38.91 14.88 4.15
CA ASP A 680 -39.95 14.87 5.22
C ASP A 680 -39.74 15.75 6.46
N GLY A 681 -38.84 16.75 6.41
CA GLY A 681 -38.79 17.85 7.39
C GLY A 681 -38.32 17.48 8.80
N LYS A 682 -37.86 16.25 9.04
CA LYS A 682 -37.24 15.83 10.31
C LYS A 682 -35.73 15.92 10.24
N LEU A 683 -35.19 17.02 10.76
CA LEU A 683 -33.76 17.21 10.94
C LEU A 683 -33.22 16.34 12.08
N PRO A 684 -32.07 15.69 11.92
CA PRO A 684 -31.45 14.96 13.01
C PRO A 684 -30.99 15.92 14.09
N ASP A 685 -31.42 15.68 15.32
CA ASP A 685 -30.89 16.33 16.52
C ASP A 685 -29.52 15.74 16.93
N ALA A 686 -28.95 16.23 18.02
CA ALA A 686 -27.69 15.70 18.54
C ALA A 686 -27.74 14.20 18.88
N ALA A 687 -28.93 13.58 18.99
CA ALA A 687 -29.06 12.18 19.35
C ALA A 687 -28.45 11.23 18.31
N ILE A 688 -28.30 11.64 17.04
CA ILE A 688 -27.63 10.80 16.04
C ILE A 688 -26.15 10.55 16.36
N PHE A 689 -25.53 11.44 17.14
CA PHE A 689 -24.15 11.33 17.57
C PHE A 689 -24.01 10.56 18.90
N LEU A 690 -25.10 10.37 19.65
CA LEU A 690 -25.08 9.71 20.96
C LEU A 690 -25.27 8.21 20.84
N PHE A 691 -24.37 7.44 21.44
CA PHE A 691 -24.46 5.98 21.47
C PHE A 691 -24.19 5.47 22.90
N GLU A 692 -24.79 4.33 23.24
CA GLU A 692 -24.28 3.55 24.37
C GLU A 692 -22.86 3.07 24.03
N PRO A 693 -21.86 3.27 24.91
CA PRO A 693 -20.46 3.01 24.58
C PRO A 693 -20.22 1.56 24.14
N GLU A 694 -20.79 0.59 24.85
CA GLU A 694 -20.61 -0.83 24.57
C GLU A 694 -21.22 -1.21 23.20
N LYS A 695 -22.40 -0.66 22.88
CA LYS A 695 -23.07 -0.87 21.60
C LYS A 695 -22.33 -0.19 20.44
N LEU A 696 -21.77 1.00 20.67
CA LEU A 696 -20.93 1.69 19.67
C LEU A 696 -19.72 0.84 19.29
N LEU A 697 -19.00 0.31 20.28
CA LEU A 697 -17.83 -0.53 20.04
C LEU A 697 -18.20 -1.81 19.27
N GLN A 698 -19.37 -2.39 19.54
CA GLN A 698 -19.87 -3.54 18.78
C GLN A 698 -20.15 -3.17 17.31
N ILE A 699 -20.87 -2.07 17.06
CA ILE A 699 -21.17 -1.59 15.70
C ILE A 699 -19.88 -1.37 14.91
N VAL A 700 -18.88 -0.72 15.51
CA VAL A 700 -17.58 -0.47 14.85
C VAL A 700 -16.86 -1.78 14.53
N ARG A 701 -16.86 -2.76 15.45
CA ARG A 701 -16.24 -4.07 15.22
C ARG A 701 -16.90 -4.87 14.10
N GLU A 702 -18.22 -4.76 13.95
CA GLU A 702 -18.98 -5.41 12.89
C GLU A 702 -18.78 -4.70 11.54
N ALA A 703 -18.82 -3.37 11.53
CA ALA A 703 -18.72 -2.57 10.31
C ALA A 703 -17.30 -2.51 9.73
N VAL A 704 -16.25 -2.64 10.54
CA VAL A 704 -14.87 -2.47 10.05
C VAL A 704 -14.52 -3.50 8.96
N GLY A 705 -15.04 -4.72 9.03
CA GLY A 705 -14.71 -5.81 8.11
C GLY A 705 -15.08 -5.55 6.65
N SER A 706 -16.05 -4.68 6.39
CA SER A 706 -16.47 -4.26 5.04
C SER A 706 -15.87 -2.91 4.61
N SER A 707 -15.06 -2.27 5.46
CA SER A 707 -14.47 -0.97 5.16
C SER A 707 -13.29 -1.07 4.19
N ALA A 708 -13.07 0.01 3.42
CA ALA A 708 -11.88 0.13 2.57
C ALA A 708 -10.57 0.07 3.38
N LEU A 709 -10.60 0.51 4.65
CA LEU A 709 -9.46 0.49 5.56
C LEU A 709 -9.02 -0.95 5.80
N PHE A 710 -9.99 -1.80 6.10
CA PHE A 710 -9.77 -3.21 6.35
C PHE A 710 -9.19 -3.90 5.14
N ALA A 711 -9.72 -3.66 3.93
CA ALA A 711 -9.16 -4.24 2.71
C ALA A 711 -7.69 -3.83 2.48
N ALA A 712 -7.36 -2.56 2.69
CA ALA A 712 -6.00 -2.05 2.57
C ALA A 712 -5.06 -2.68 3.62
N ARG A 713 -5.48 -2.70 4.89
CA ARG A 713 -4.69 -3.30 5.99
C ARG A 713 -4.56 -4.81 5.85
N PHE A 714 -5.57 -5.49 5.33
CA PHE A 714 -5.52 -6.92 5.04
C PHE A 714 -4.43 -7.24 4.03
N ARG A 715 -4.34 -6.47 2.95
CA ARG A 715 -3.27 -6.60 1.95
C ARG A 715 -1.90 -6.41 2.57
N GLU A 716 -1.71 -5.37 3.39
CA GLU A 716 -0.46 -5.11 4.10
C GLU A 716 -0.07 -6.26 5.03
N CYS A 717 -1.02 -6.77 5.83
CA CYS A 717 -0.82 -7.89 6.75
C CYS A 717 -0.51 -9.19 6.00
N ALA A 718 -1.27 -9.53 4.95
CA ALA A 718 -1.05 -10.72 4.14
C ALA A 718 0.31 -10.70 3.41
N ALA A 719 0.74 -9.52 2.94
CA ALA A 719 2.05 -9.35 2.31
C ALA A 719 3.17 -9.53 3.33
N ARG A 720 3.05 -8.89 4.50
CA ARG A 720 4.01 -8.96 5.61
C ARG A 720 4.12 -10.38 6.16
N ALA A 721 3.01 -11.10 6.27
CA ALA A 721 2.95 -12.52 6.65
C ALA A 721 3.48 -13.49 5.57
N LEU A 722 3.96 -12.98 4.42
CA LEU A 722 4.55 -13.73 3.32
C LEU A 722 3.58 -14.70 2.61
N LEU A 723 2.27 -14.46 2.70
CA LEU A 723 1.25 -15.29 2.03
C LEU A 723 1.16 -15.02 0.53
N MET A 724 1.72 -13.90 0.06
CA MET A 724 1.64 -13.46 -1.34
C MET A 724 3.02 -13.42 -2.05
N PRO A 725 3.73 -14.55 -2.18
CA PRO A 725 5.06 -14.56 -2.80
C PRO A 725 4.99 -14.21 -4.29
N GLY A 726 5.93 -13.38 -4.77
CA GLY A 726 6.04 -13.04 -6.18
C GLY A 726 6.30 -14.27 -7.06
N ARG A 727 5.92 -14.19 -8.35
CA ARG A 727 6.22 -15.25 -9.34
C ARG A 727 7.71 -15.41 -9.59
N THR A 728 8.48 -14.33 -9.43
CA THR A 728 9.94 -14.31 -9.61
C THR A 728 10.61 -14.32 -8.24
N PRO A 729 11.33 -15.39 -7.87
CA PRO A 729 12.12 -15.41 -6.65
C PRO A 729 13.13 -14.26 -6.67
N GLY A 730 13.26 -13.51 -5.57
CA GLY A 730 14.22 -12.40 -5.48
C GLY A 730 13.64 -10.99 -5.69
N HIS A 731 12.44 -10.85 -6.26
CA HIS A 731 11.83 -9.55 -6.55
C HIS A 731 10.52 -9.36 -5.77
N ARG A 732 10.24 -8.11 -5.37
CA ARG A 732 8.92 -7.77 -4.80
C ARG A 732 7.84 -7.88 -5.87
N THR A 733 6.68 -8.39 -5.46
CA THR A 733 5.49 -8.47 -6.31
C THR A 733 5.02 -7.06 -6.66
N PRO A 734 4.78 -6.72 -7.93
CA PRO A 734 4.18 -5.44 -8.31
C PRO A 734 2.87 -5.19 -7.54
N LEU A 735 2.61 -3.93 -7.16
CA LEU A 735 1.52 -3.59 -6.24
C LEU A 735 0.13 -4.03 -6.75
N TRP A 736 -0.14 -3.88 -8.05
CA TRP A 736 -1.41 -4.33 -8.65
C TRP A 736 -1.62 -5.86 -8.50
N GLN A 737 -0.55 -6.66 -8.62
CA GLN A 737 -0.62 -8.10 -8.39
C GLN A 737 -0.84 -8.43 -6.91
N GLN A 738 -0.25 -7.65 -6.00
CA GLN A 738 -0.52 -7.79 -4.57
C GLN A 738 -1.99 -7.50 -4.26
N ARG A 739 -2.58 -6.45 -4.85
CA ARG A 739 -3.99 -6.08 -4.69
C ARG A 739 -4.93 -7.19 -5.15
N LEU A 740 -4.71 -7.72 -6.36
CA LEU A 740 -5.53 -8.80 -6.90
C LEU A 740 -5.51 -10.04 -6.00
N ARG A 741 -4.31 -10.47 -5.58
CA ARG A 741 -4.16 -11.66 -4.73
C ARG A 741 -4.67 -11.47 -3.31
N ALA A 742 -4.44 -10.30 -2.71
CA ALA A 742 -4.97 -10.00 -1.39
C ALA A 742 -6.49 -10.01 -1.39
N SER A 743 -7.11 -9.50 -2.45
CA SER A 743 -8.57 -9.50 -2.57
C SER A 743 -9.15 -10.90 -2.71
N GLN A 744 -8.51 -11.76 -3.53
CA GLN A 744 -8.89 -13.18 -3.63
C GLN A 744 -8.74 -13.90 -2.27
N LEU A 745 -7.64 -13.65 -1.57
CA LEU A 745 -7.42 -14.22 -0.24
C LEU A 745 -8.47 -13.71 0.76
N LEU A 746 -8.84 -12.43 0.68
CA LEU A 746 -9.84 -11.82 1.55
C LEU A 746 -11.23 -12.42 1.34
N GLU A 747 -11.66 -12.60 0.08
CA GLU A 747 -12.94 -13.23 -0.25
C GLU A 747 -13.05 -14.63 0.36
N ILE A 748 -11.97 -15.41 0.32
CA ILE A 748 -11.92 -16.74 0.93
C ILE A 748 -11.88 -16.64 2.46
N ALA A 749 -11.04 -15.75 3.00
CA ALA A 749 -10.80 -15.62 4.44
C ALA A 749 -11.99 -15.01 5.21
N GLN A 750 -12.87 -14.25 4.56
CA GLN A 750 -14.09 -13.70 5.18
C GLN A 750 -15.01 -14.78 5.75
N GLY A 751 -15.02 -15.99 5.17
CA GLY A 751 -15.74 -17.15 5.71
C GLY A 751 -15.12 -17.75 6.97
N TYR A 752 -13.93 -17.32 7.39
CA TYR A 752 -13.14 -17.88 8.48
C TYR A 752 -12.63 -16.77 9.42
N PRO A 753 -13.46 -16.29 10.36
CA PRO A 753 -13.12 -15.15 11.23
C PRO A 753 -11.89 -15.41 12.11
N ASP A 754 -11.60 -16.67 12.44
CA ASP A 754 -10.42 -17.09 13.20
C ASP A 754 -9.12 -17.13 12.38
N PHE A 755 -9.16 -16.81 11.09
CA PHE A 755 -7.98 -16.83 10.24
C PHE A 755 -6.96 -15.78 10.74
N PRO A 756 -5.68 -16.13 10.99
CA PRO A 756 -4.74 -15.24 11.68
C PRO A 756 -4.55 -13.85 11.04
N VAL A 757 -4.62 -13.76 9.71
CA VAL A 757 -4.50 -12.46 9.01
C VAL A 757 -5.76 -11.61 9.17
N ILE A 758 -6.95 -12.21 9.25
CA ILE A 758 -8.19 -11.48 9.55
C ILE A 758 -8.12 -10.92 10.97
N LEU A 759 -7.74 -11.76 11.94
CA LEU A 759 -7.54 -11.34 13.33
C LEU A 759 -6.52 -10.21 13.46
N GLU A 760 -5.37 -10.31 12.79
CA GLU A 760 -4.36 -9.25 12.79
C GLU A 760 -4.86 -7.97 12.14
N THR A 761 -5.61 -8.07 11.04
CA THR A 761 -6.15 -6.90 10.34
C THR A 761 -7.17 -6.17 11.22
N LEU A 762 -8.09 -6.92 11.84
CA LEU A 762 -9.03 -6.38 12.82
C LEU A 762 -8.28 -5.69 13.97
N ARG A 763 -7.26 -6.35 14.50
CA ARG A 763 -6.45 -5.81 15.59
C ARG A 763 -5.74 -4.51 15.18
N GLU A 764 -5.09 -4.45 14.01
CA GLU A 764 -4.43 -3.24 13.51
C GLU A 764 -5.43 -2.09 13.33
N CYS A 765 -6.57 -2.32 12.68
CA CYS A 765 -7.59 -1.28 12.49
C CYS A 765 -8.14 -0.77 13.82
N LEU A 766 -8.50 -1.67 14.75
CA LEU A 766 -9.19 -1.32 15.98
C LEU A 766 -8.25 -0.78 17.09
N GLN A 767 -6.96 -1.13 17.08
CA GLN A 767 -6.01 -0.76 18.14
C GLN A 767 -4.92 0.22 17.68
N ASP A 768 -4.39 0.07 16.46
CA ASP A 768 -3.26 0.90 15.99
C ASP A 768 -3.74 2.13 15.21
N VAL A 769 -4.84 1.99 14.45
CA VAL A 769 -5.43 3.08 13.67
C VAL A 769 -6.45 3.83 14.50
N TYR A 770 -7.51 3.17 14.97
CA TYR A 770 -8.53 3.78 15.82
C TYR A 770 -8.06 3.96 17.27
N ASP A 771 -8.72 4.88 17.98
CA ASP A 771 -8.60 5.04 19.42
C ASP A 771 -9.96 4.77 20.07
N LEU A 772 -10.34 3.48 20.09
CA LEU A 772 -11.60 3.03 20.67
C LEU A 772 -11.72 3.33 22.17
N PRO A 773 -10.65 3.22 22.99
CA PRO A 773 -10.71 3.64 24.38
C PRO A 773 -11.04 5.13 24.54
N ALA A 774 -10.50 6.01 23.69
CA ALA A 774 -10.88 7.42 23.70
C ALA A 774 -12.33 7.64 23.26
N LEU A 775 -12.80 6.93 22.23
CA LEU A 775 -14.19 6.99 21.79
C LEU A 775 -15.17 6.52 22.89
N GLU A 776 -14.84 5.43 23.59
CA GLU A 776 -15.62 4.92 24.73
C GLU A 776 -15.69 5.95 25.86
N ARG A 777 -14.55 6.55 26.23
CA ARG A 777 -14.51 7.64 27.23
C ARG A 777 -15.33 8.85 26.80
N LEU A 778 -15.22 9.26 25.53
CA LEU A 778 -15.97 10.38 24.96
C LEU A 778 -17.49 10.10 25.06
N MET A 779 -17.95 8.92 24.65
CA MET A 779 -19.36 8.54 24.74
C MET A 779 -19.86 8.48 26.19
N ARG A 780 -19.06 7.95 27.12
CA ARG A 780 -19.42 7.94 28.55
C ARG A 780 -19.59 9.36 29.09
N ARG A 781 -18.69 10.28 28.75
CA ARG A 781 -18.74 11.68 29.19
C ARG A 781 -19.89 12.45 28.55
N LEU A 782 -20.24 12.16 27.30
CA LEU A 782 -21.44 12.69 26.63
C LEU A 782 -22.72 12.19 27.32
N ASN A 783 -22.85 10.88 27.55
CA ASN A 783 -24.03 10.31 28.22
C ASN A 783 -24.15 10.73 29.69
N GLY A 784 -23.02 10.98 30.35
CA GLY A 784 -22.96 11.51 31.72
C GLY A 784 -23.18 13.02 31.83
N GLY A 785 -23.28 13.75 30.70
CA GLY A 785 -23.47 15.20 30.68
C GLY A 785 -22.23 16.04 31.04
N GLU A 786 -21.05 15.40 31.17
CA GLU A 786 -19.77 16.10 31.38
C GLU A 786 -19.31 16.85 30.12
N ILE A 787 -19.68 16.32 28.96
CA ILE A 787 -19.51 16.95 27.66
C ILE A 787 -20.91 17.22 27.11
N GLN A 788 -21.13 18.43 26.60
CA GLN A 788 -22.41 18.83 26.02
C GLN A 788 -22.28 19.02 24.51
N ILE A 789 -23.38 18.77 23.79
CA ILE A 789 -23.51 19.11 22.37
C ILE A 789 -24.56 20.21 22.28
N SER A 790 -24.17 21.41 21.84
CA SER A 790 -25.12 22.48 21.51
C SER A 790 -25.43 22.48 20.04
N ASP A 791 -26.64 22.90 19.72
CA ASP A 791 -27.20 22.87 18.39
C ASP A 791 -27.33 24.30 17.83
N VAL A 792 -26.82 24.51 16.62
CA VAL A 792 -26.94 25.79 15.92
C VAL A 792 -27.28 25.56 14.45
N THR A 793 -28.22 26.37 13.94
CA THR A 793 -28.50 26.42 12.49
C THR A 793 -27.93 27.71 11.93
N THR A 794 -27.04 27.60 10.96
CA THR A 794 -26.40 28.73 10.28
C THR A 794 -26.90 28.86 8.85
N THR A 795 -27.00 30.09 8.36
CA THR A 795 -27.38 30.37 6.97
C THR A 795 -26.22 30.11 6.01
N THR A 796 -25.00 30.45 6.44
CA THR A 796 -23.75 30.16 5.77
C THR A 796 -22.85 29.35 6.70
N PRO A 797 -22.02 28.43 6.20
CA PRO A 797 -21.09 27.69 7.05
C PRO A 797 -20.21 28.62 7.90
N SER A 798 -20.05 28.31 9.17
CA SER A 798 -19.12 29.01 10.07
C SER A 798 -17.67 28.91 9.60
N PRO A 799 -16.74 29.74 10.11
CA PRO A 799 -15.31 29.61 9.79
C PRO A 799 -14.76 28.21 10.03
N PHE A 800 -15.14 27.54 11.13
CA PHE A 800 -14.72 26.17 11.41
C PHE A 800 -15.36 25.17 10.46
N ALA A 801 -16.64 25.36 10.12
CA ALA A 801 -17.32 24.53 9.14
C ALA A 801 -16.71 24.70 7.76
N THR A 802 -16.32 25.91 7.36
CA THR A 802 -15.67 26.16 6.07
C THR A 802 -14.36 25.41 5.93
N SER A 803 -13.55 25.32 7.00
CA SER A 803 -12.32 24.53 7.01
C SER A 803 -12.58 23.03 6.83
N LEU A 804 -13.61 22.49 7.51
CA LEU A 804 -14.04 21.10 7.35
C LEU A 804 -14.62 20.85 5.96
N LEU A 805 -15.40 21.83 5.48
CA LEU A 805 -16.07 21.78 4.21
C LEU A 805 -15.10 22.03 3.05
N PHE A 806 -13.94 22.66 3.21
CA PHE A 806 -12.97 22.78 2.11
C PHE A 806 -12.41 21.40 1.71
N GLY A 807 -12.33 20.47 2.67
CA GLY A 807 -12.10 19.05 2.39
C GLY A 807 -13.28 18.36 1.68
N TYR A 808 -14.49 18.88 1.86
CA TYR A 808 -15.80 18.35 1.39
C TYR A 808 -16.34 19.01 0.09
N VAL A 809 -15.96 20.26 -0.21
CA VAL A 809 -16.45 21.09 -1.34
C VAL A 809 -15.60 20.85 -2.58
N ALA A 810 -14.36 20.41 -2.41
CA ALA A 810 -13.61 19.75 -3.46
C ALA A 810 -14.30 18.43 -3.90
N GLU A 811 -15.20 17.88 -3.07
CA GLU A 811 -15.91 16.62 -3.28
C GLU A 811 -17.29 16.80 -3.94
N PHE A 812 -17.92 17.99 -3.91
CA PHE A 812 -19.36 18.06 -4.18
C PHE A 812 -19.89 19.20 -5.05
N MET A 813 -19.08 20.16 -5.52
CA MET A 813 -19.67 21.35 -6.15
C MET A 813 -20.44 21.11 -7.45
N TYR A 814 -20.52 19.87 -7.97
CA TYR A 814 -21.40 19.56 -9.09
C TYR A 814 -21.83 18.09 -9.11
N GLN A 815 -22.71 17.68 -8.20
CA GLN A 815 -23.56 16.49 -8.42
C GLN A 815 -24.96 16.84 -8.93
N SER A 816 -25.29 18.11 -9.17
CA SER A 816 -26.67 18.55 -9.46
C SER A 816 -27.11 18.60 -10.93
N ASP A 817 -26.23 18.48 -11.92
CA ASP A 817 -26.65 18.36 -13.33
C ASP A 817 -26.38 16.94 -13.84
N ALA A 818 -27.34 16.05 -13.61
CA ALA A 818 -27.49 14.75 -14.26
C ALA A 818 -28.92 14.65 -14.82
N PRO A 819 -29.12 14.60 -16.16
CA PRO A 819 -30.46 14.50 -16.74
C PRO A 819 -31.16 13.20 -16.33
N LEU A 820 -32.48 13.26 -16.15
CA LEU A 820 -33.39 12.13 -15.83
C LEU A 820 -33.24 10.88 -16.74
N ALA A 821 -32.49 10.98 -17.84
CA ALA A 821 -32.11 9.87 -18.70
C ALA A 821 -31.19 8.84 -18.01
N GLU A 822 -30.35 9.24 -17.05
CA GLU A 822 -29.39 8.34 -16.37
C GLU A 822 -30.00 7.46 -15.27
N ARG A 823 -31.17 7.84 -14.71
CA ARG A 823 -31.92 6.96 -13.79
C ARG A 823 -32.53 5.73 -14.50
N ARG A 824 -32.67 5.77 -15.83
CA ARG A 824 -33.09 4.60 -16.62
C ARG A 824 -31.91 3.73 -17.09
N ALA A 825 -30.71 4.29 -17.22
CA ALA A 825 -29.53 3.55 -17.69
C ALA A 825 -28.87 2.70 -16.59
N SER A 826 -28.93 3.14 -15.33
CA SER A 826 -28.38 2.40 -14.18
C SER A 826 -29.22 1.19 -13.77
N VAL A 827 -30.53 1.21 -14.04
CA VAL A 827 -31.43 0.05 -13.89
C VAL A 827 -31.24 -0.98 -15.02
N LEU A 828 -30.66 -0.58 -16.16
CA LEU A 828 -30.40 -1.44 -17.32
C LEU A 828 -28.97 -2.00 -17.36
N SER A 829 -28.15 -1.72 -16.33
CA SER A 829 -26.74 -2.15 -16.23
C SER A 829 -26.53 -3.42 -15.38
N LEU A 830 -27.61 -3.98 -14.84
CA LEU A 830 -27.61 -5.23 -14.09
C LEU A 830 -28.67 -6.14 -14.66
N ASP A 831 -28.36 -6.80 -15.77
CA ASP A 831 -28.93 -8.13 -15.97
C ASP A 831 -28.06 -9.00 -16.88
N SER A 832 -27.35 -9.94 -16.26
CA SER A 832 -26.67 -11.04 -16.96
C SER A 832 -27.66 -11.96 -17.69
N GLU A 833 -28.96 -11.86 -17.42
CA GLU A 833 -30.01 -12.53 -18.22
C GLU A 833 -30.36 -11.79 -19.52
N LEU A 834 -30.27 -10.46 -19.59
CA LEU A 834 -30.57 -9.71 -20.82
C LEU A 834 -29.53 -9.93 -21.92
N LEU A 835 -28.26 -10.12 -21.55
CA LEU A 835 -27.20 -10.53 -22.49
C LEU A 835 -27.38 -11.96 -23.00
N ARG A 836 -28.02 -12.85 -22.23
CA ARG A 836 -28.43 -14.20 -22.69
C ARG A 836 -29.57 -14.15 -23.70
N ASN A 837 -30.46 -13.17 -23.59
CA ASN A 837 -31.61 -13.03 -24.49
C ASN A 837 -31.31 -12.24 -25.78
N LEU A 838 -30.27 -11.39 -25.79
CA LEU A 838 -29.89 -10.55 -26.93
C LEU A 838 -28.86 -11.18 -27.90
N LEU A 839 -28.09 -12.18 -27.46
CA LEU A 839 -27.05 -12.83 -28.29
C LEU A 839 -27.54 -14.07 -29.05
N GLY A 840 -28.82 -14.42 -28.94
CA GLY A 840 -29.36 -15.64 -29.53
C GLY A 840 -28.83 -16.89 -28.83
N GLN A 841 -29.60 -17.97 -28.93
CA GLN A 841 -29.24 -19.29 -28.40
C GLN A 841 -28.00 -19.83 -29.11
N VAL A 842 -26.81 -19.44 -28.65
CA VAL A 842 -25.58 -20.18 -28.90
C VAL A 842 -25.23 -20.86 -27.59
N ASP A 843 -25.26 -22.19 -27.58
CA ASP A 843 -24.92 -22.97 -26.41
C ASP A 843 -23.51 -22.56 -25.95
N PRO A 844 -23.28 -22.23 -24.67
CA PRO A 844 -21.96 -21.80 -24.20
C PRO A 844 -20.85 -22.86 -24.41
N GLY A 845 -21.22 -24.12 -24.65
CA GLY A 845 -20.31 -25.18 -25.09
C GLY A 845 -19.76 -25.01 -26.51
N GLU A 846 -20.50 -24.37 -27.43
CA GLU A 846 -20.06 -24.16 -28.83
C GLU A 846 -19.05 -23.01 -28.99
N LEU A 847 -18.92 -22.16 -27.96
CA LEU A 847 -18.00 -21.00 -27.96
C LEU A 847 -16.60 -21.33 -27.44
N LEU A 848 -16.38 -22.54 -26.88
CA LEU A 848 -15.11 -22.95 -26.31
C LEU A 848 -14.27 -23.71 -27.32
N ASP A 849 -13.06 -23.22 -27.57
CA ASP A 849 -12.09 -23.87 -28.46
C ASP A 849 -11.62 -25.22 -27.87
N PRO A 850 -11.75 -26.36 -28.60
CA PRO A 850 -11.35 -27.67 -28.11
C PRO A 850 -9.86 -27.81 -27.76
N GLN A 851 -8.98 -27.10 -28.47
CA GLN A 851 -7.55 -27.08 -28.16
C GLN A 851 -7.28 -26.33 -26.84
N VAL A 852 -8.02 -25.23 -26.61
CA VAL A 852 -7.95 -24.50 -25.35
C VAL A 852 -8.42 -25.35 -24.18
N ILE A 853 -9.51 -26.10 -24.33
CA ILE A 853 -9.99 -27.04 -23.30
C ILE A 853 -8.90 -28.04 -22.95
N ARG A 854 -8.32 -28.73 -23.94
CA ARG A 854 -7.24 -29.71 -23.73
C ARG A 854 -6.02 -29.09 -23.05
N GLN A 855 -5.59 -27.91 -23.48
CA GLN A 855 -4.44 -27.24 -22.90
C GLN A 855 -4.71 -26.83 -21.44
N VAL A 856 -5.92 -26.34 -21.14
CA VAL A 856 -6.31 -26.00 -19.77
C VAL A 856 -6.37 -27.26 -18.90
N GLU A 857 -6.91 -28.38 -19.40
CA GLU A 857 -6.90 -29.68 -18.72
C GLU A 857 -5.47 -30.13 -18.37
N GLU A 858 -4.56 -30.15 -19.34
CA GLU A 858 -3.15 -30.53 -19.13
C GLU A 858 -2.44 -29.61 -18.13
N GLU A 859 -2.81 -28.34 -18.08
CA GLU A 859 -2.28 -27.38 -17.10
C GLU A 859 -2.85 -27.58 -15.69
N LEU A 860 -4.16 -27.83 -15.57
CA LEU A 860 -4.83 -28.08 -14.29
C LEU A 860 -4.36 -29.40 -13.68
N GLN A 861 -4.22 -30.45 -14.51
CA GLN A 861 -3.70 -31.77 -14.13
C GLN A 861 -2.18 -31.80 -13.89
N ARG A 862 -1.48 -30.66 -14.04
CA ARG A 862 -0.02 -30.54 -13.90
C ARG A 862 0.80 -31.44 -14.85
N LEU A 863 0.23 -31.83 -16.00
CA LEU A 863 0.89 -32.67 -17.01
C LEU A 863 1.73 -31.85 -18.01
N ALA A 864 1.36 -30.59 -18.22
CA ALA A 864 2.07 -29.68 -19.13
C ALA A 864 3.56 -29.51 -18.72
N PRO A 865 4.52 -29.48 -19.66
CA PRO A 865 5.97 -29.49 -19.37
C PRO A 865 6.45 -28.41 -18.38
N GLY A 866 5.81 -27.23 -18.38
CA GLY A 866 6.12 -26.13 -17.45
C GLY A 866 5.40 -26.17 -16.09
N ARG A 867 4.48 -27.13 -15.87
CA ARG A 867 3.61 -27.20 -14.69
C ARG A 867 3.88 -28.42 -13.79
N ARG A 868 4.65 -29.39 -14.28
CA ARG A 868 5.04 -30.59 -13.52
C ARG A 868 5.74 -30.23 -12.20
N ALA A 869 5.47 -31.03 -11.18
CA ALA A 869 6.05 -30.90 -9.87
C ALA A 869 7.56 -31.17 -9.88
N LYS A 870 8.27 -30.56 -8.92
CA LYS A 870 9.72 -30.71 -8.76
C LYS A 870 10.07 -30.94 -7.29
N GLY A 871 10.93 -31.93 -7.04
CA GLY A 871 11.38 -32.32 -5.70
C GLY A 871 10.26 -32.90 -4.83
N GLU A 872 10.63 -33.35 -3.63
CA GLU A 872 9.73 -33.97 -2.64
C GLU A 872 8.51 -33.08 -2.32
N GLU A 873 8.74 -31.79 -2.07
CA GLU A 873 7.69 -30.82 -1.75
C GLU A 873 6.68 -30.62 -2.89
N GLY A 874 7.12 -30.81 -4.14
CA GLY A 874 6.25 -30.76 -5.30
C GLY A 874 5.24 -31.91 -5.31
N LEU A 875 5.64 -33.11 -4.91
CA LEU A 875 4.76 -34.29 -4.83
C LEU A 875 3.69 -34.10 -3.74
N PHE A 876 4.07 -33.57 -2.58
CA PHE A 876 3.11 -33.23 -1.53
C PHE A 876 2.10 -32.16 -1.99
N ASP A 877 2.57 -31.12 -2.72
CA ASP A 877 1.67 -30.11 -3.28
C ASP A 877 0.68 -30.68 -4.30
N LEU A 878 1.06 -31.72 -5.08
CA LEU A 878 0.12 -32.41 -5.99
C LEU A 878 -1.03 -33.06 -5.22
N LEU A 879 -0.72 -33.80 -4.15
CA LEU A 879 -1.73 -34.44 -3.31
C LEU A 879 -2.66 -33.42 -2.63
N ARG A 880 -2.11 -32.28 -2.21
CA ARG A 880 -2.88 -31.20 -1.58
C ARG A 880 -3.78 -30.46 -2.57
N GLU A 881 -3.30 -30.20 -3.80
CA GLU A 881 -4.02 -29.42 -4.81
C GLU A 881 -5.02 -30.26 -5.61
N LEU A 882 -4.64 -31.48 -6.03
CA LEU A 882 -5.46 -32.35 -6.88
C LEU A 882 -6.23 -33.41 -6.09
N GLY A 883 -5.75 -33.77 -4.90
CA GLY A 883 -6.35 -34.82 -4.06
C GLY A 883 -5.61 -36.17 -4.14
N PRO A 884 -6.17 -37.23 -3.54
CA PRO A 884 -5.55 -38.55 -3.48
C PRO A 884 -5.36 -39.19 -4.86
N MET A 885 -4.17 -39.73 -5.12
CA MET A 885 -3.84 -40.32 -6.43
C MET A 885 -2.86 -41.50 -6.31
N THR A 886 -2.67 -42.24 -7.41
CA THR A 886 -1.77 -43.39 -7.44
C THR A 886 -0.30 -42.96 -7.53
N VAL A 887 0.62 -43.89 -7.26
CA VAL A 887 2.08 -43.65 -7.42
C VAL A 887 2.43 -43.38 -8.90
N GLU A 888 1.75 -44.06 -9.83
CA GLU A 888 1.92 -43.88 -11.27
C GLU A 888 1.49 -42.47 -11.71
N ASP A 889 0.36 -41.99 -11.19
CA ASP A 889 -0.15 -40.63 -11.43
C ASP A 889 0.82 -39.55 -10.96
N LEU A 890 1.43 -39.75 -9.79
CA LEU A 890 2.42 -38.83 -9.23
C LEU A 890 3.68 -38.78 -10.08
N ALA A 891 4.15 -39.94 -10.55
CA ALA A 891 5.33 -40.04 -11.41
C ALA A 891 5.14 -39.31 -12.75
N GLN A 892 3.96 -39.43 -13.38
CA GLN A 892 3.65 -38.73 -14.64
C GLN A 892 3.62 -37.20 -14.49
N ARG A 893 3.27 -36.71 -13.31
CA ARG A 893 3.13 -35.27 -12.99
C ARG A 893 4.39 -34.67 -12.36
N HIS A 894 5.48 -35.43 -12.25
CA HIS A 894 6.75 -35.00 -11.68
C HIS A 894 7.88 -34.99 -12.73
N THR A 895 8.94 -34.18 -12.51
CA THR A 895 10.08 -34.09 -13.46
C THR A 895 11.23 -35.05 -13.19
N GLY A 896 11.30 -35.61 -11.99
CA GLY A 896 12.35 -36.56 -11.56
C GLY A 896 12.14 -37.98 -12.08
N SER A 897 13.13 -38.86 -11.87
CA SER A 897 13.03 -40.28 -12.27
C SER A 897 12.04 -41.05 -11.39
N SER A 898 11.58 -42.22 -11.83
CA SER A 898 10.69 -43.07 -11.03
C SER A 898 11.32 -43.51 -9.69
N GLU A 899 12.63 -43.73 -9.67
CA GLU A 899 13.37 -44.07 -8.45
C GLU A 899 13.43 -42.89 -7.46
N GLU A 900 13.66 -41.67 -7.96
CA GLU A 900 13.63 -40.46 -7.12
C GLU A 900 12.23 -40.24 -6.53
N VAL A 901 11.18 -40.40 -7.34
CA VAL A 901 9.80 -40.24 -6.88
C VAL A 901 9.49 -41.27 -5.79
N ALA A 902 9.86 -42.54 -5.97
CA ALA A 902 9.67 -43.57 -4.95
C ALA A 902 10.38 -43.22 -3.62
N SER A 903 11.64 -42.78 -3.69
CA SER A 903 12.42 -42.34 -2.52
C SER A 903 11.76 -41.16 -1.79
N TYR A 904 11.24 -40.17 -2.52
CA TYR A 904 10.50 -39.06 -1.92
C TYR A 904 9.19 -39.49 -1.26
N LEU A 905 8.44 -40.42 -1.86
CA LEU A 905 7.20 -40.93 -1.27
C LEU A 905 7.46 -41.77 -0.02
N GLU A 906 8.50 -42.60 -0.01
CA GLU A 906 8.96 -43.32 1.18
C GLU A 906 9.30 -42.37 2.33
N ASN A 907 10.02 -41.28 2.03
CA ASN A 907 10.33 -40.25 3.03
C ASN A 907 9.05 -39.60 3.58
N LEU A 908 8.14 -39.16 2.70
CA LEU A 908 6.87 -38.53 3.09
C LEU A 908 5.98 -39.46 3.94
N LEU A 909 6.00 -40.78 3.67
CA LEU A 909 5.34 -41.79 4.48
C LEU A 909 6.03 -41.96 5.85
N ALA A 910 7.36 -42.03 5.86
CA ALA A 910 8.15 -42.19 7.08
C ALA A 910 7.97 -41.00 8.05
N VAL A 911 7.90 -39.77 7.53
CA VAL A 911 7.59 -38.57 8.33
C VAL A 911 6.09 -38.32 8.53
N LYS A 912 5.23 -39.28 8.14
CA LYS A 912 3.76 -39.25 8.27
C LYS A 912 3.13 -37.96 7.75
N ARG A 913 3.53 -37.51 6.56
CA ARG A 913 2.89 -36.38 5.85
C ARG A 913 1.83 -36.85 4.85
N ILE A 914 1.93 -38.09 4.41
CA ILE A 914 0.96 -38.76 3.54
C ILE A 914 0.61 -40.13 4.11
N PHE A 915 -0.51 -40.69 3.69
CA PHE A 915 -0.92 -42.04 4.09
C PHE A 915 -1.62 -42.77 2.94
N PRO A 916 -1.54 -44.11 2.87
CA PRO A 916 -2.28 -44.91 1.90
C PRO A 916 -3.77 -44.97 2.29
N ALA A 917 -4.64 -44.81 1.30
CA ALA A 917 -6.08 -44.85 1.44
C ALA A 917 -6.70 -45.67 0.30
N MET A 918 -7.65 -46.54 0.62
CA MET A 918 -8.44 -47.25 -0.38
C MET A 918 -9.60 -46.38 -0.84
N ILE A 919 -9.57 -45.94 -2.09
CA ILE A 919 -10.60 -45.09 -2.71
C ILE A 919 -10.95 -45.71 -4.06
N SER A 920 -12.23 -45.92 -4.30
CA SER A 920 -12.73 -46.56 -5.53
C SER A 920 -12.05 -47.89 -5.89
N GLY A 921 -11.76 -48.71 -4.87
CA GLY A 921 -11.13 -50.03 -5.05
C GLY A 921 -9.65 -50.01 -5.41
N GLN A 922 -9.01 -48.82 -5.44
CA GLN A 922 -7.58 -48.66 -5.69
C GLN A 922 -6.88 -48.08 -4.47
N GLU A 923 -5.62 -48.47 -4.26
CA GLU A 923 -4.75 -47.86 -3.25
C GLU A 923 -4.21 -46.54 -3.80
N ARG A 924 -4.53 -45.44 -3.12
CA ARG A 924 -4.09 -44.09 -3.46
C ARG A 924 -3.39 -43.47 -2.26
N LEU A 925 -2.42 -42.60 -2.52
CA LEU A 925 -1.77 -41.81 -1.48
C LEU A 925 -2.57 -40.53 -1.26
N ALA A 926 -2.86 -40.20 0.00
CA ALA A 926 -3.56 -38.99 0.41
C ALA A 926 -2.68 -38.15 1.34
N CYS A 927 -2.87 -36.83 1.35
CA CYS A 927 -2.24 -35.99 2.34
C CYS A 927 -2.95 -36.12 3.70
N MET A 928 -2.21 -35.99 4.80
CA MET A 928 -2.77 -36.18 6.16
C MET A 928 -3.90 -35.20 6.49
N ASP A 929 -3.87 -33.98 5.92
CA ASP A 929 -4.94 -32.98 6.06
C ASP A 929 -6.28 -33.42 5.45
N ASP A 930 -6.29 -34.43 4.59
CA ASP A 930 -7.51 -35.00 4.00
C ASP A 930 -8.11 -36.14 4.84
N ALA A 931 -7.45 -36.58 5.92
CA ALA A 931 -7.91 -37.72 6.72
C ALA A 931 -9.37 -37.56 7.19
N ALA A 932 -9.69 -36.46 7.87
CA ALA A 932 -11.06 -36.19 8.29
C ALA A 932 -12.04 -36.05 7.12
N ARG A 933 -11.63 -35.40 6.01
CA ARG A 933 -12.49 -35.23 4.82
C ARG A 933 -12.84 -36.57 4.18
N LEU A 934 -11.85 -37.44 4.01
CA LEU A 934 -12.04 -38.77 3.39
C LEU A 934 -12.84 -39.71 4.29
N ARG A 935 -12.62 -39.68 5.61
CA ARG A 935 -13.43 -40.43 6.57
C ARG A 935 -14.88 -39.96 6.57
N ASP A 936 -15.10 -38.66 6.70
CA ASP A 936 -16.43 -38.09 6.91
C ASP A 936 -17.26 -38.04 5.61
N ALA A 937 -16.63 -37.90 4.43
CA ALA A 937 -17.34 -37.91 3.14
C ALA A 937 -17.48 -39.30 2.52
N LEU A 938 -16.44 -40.13 2.57
CA LEU A 938 -16.36 -41.37 1.80
C LEU A 938 -16.31 -42.63 2.69
N GLY A 939 -16.27 -42.48 4.01
CA GLY A 939 -16.16 -43.61 4.93
C GLY A 939 -14.81 -44.34 4.88
N VAL A 940 -13.76 -43.68 4.38
CA VAL A 940 -12.41 -44.26 4.25
C VAL A 940 -11.88 -44.66 5.63
N ARG A 941 -11.35 -45.89 5.74
CA ARG A 941 -10.65 -46.34 6.94
C ARG A 941 -9.31 -45.62 7.06
N LEU A 942 -9.14 -44.95 8.19
CA LEU A 942 -7.92 -44.22 8.50
C LEU A 942 -6.92 -45.10 9.26
N PRO A 943 -5.60 -44.91 9.08
CA PRO A 943 -4.58 -45.57 9.90
C PRO A 943 -4.73 -45.23 11.39
N GLU A 944 -4.50 -46.19 12.29
CA GLU A 944 -4.56 -45.97 13.75
C GLU A 944 -3.47 -45.02 14.27
N SER A 945 -2.40 -44.85 13.50
CA SER A 945 -1.24 -44.03 13.87
C SER A 945 -1.37 -42.53 13.54
N LEU A 946 -2.56 -42.06 13.14
CA LEU A 946 -2.79 -40.66 12.81
C LEU A 946 -2.88 -39.78 14.07
N PRO A 947 -2.18 -38.63 14.12
CA PRO A 947 -2.35 -37.67 15.20
C PRO A 947 -3.79 -37.14 15.30
N GLU A 948 -4.31 -36.95 16.52
CA GLU A 948 -5.70 -36.56 16.81
C GLU A 948 -6.14 -35.27 16.09
N ILE A 949 -5.20 -34.36 15.87
CA ILE A 949 -5.43 -33.08 15.17
C ILE A 949 -5.93 -33.24 13.73
N TYR A 950 -5.63 -34.35 13.06
CA TYR A 950 -6.10 -34.66 11.71
C TYR A 950 -7.46 -35.37 11.69
N LEU A 951 -8.01 -35.70 12.87
CA LEU A 951 -9.28 -36.41 13.04
C LEU A 951 -10.46 -35.48 13.35
N HIS A 952 -10.21 -34.19 13.57
CA HIS A 952 -11.26 -33.18 13.81
C HIS A 952 -12.24 -33.12 12.64
N ARG A 953 -13.54 -33.11 12.95
CA ARG A 953 -14.60 -33.07 11.94
C ARG A 953 -14.53 -31.81 11.08
N VAL A 954 -14.81 -31.98 9.80
CA VAL A 954 -14.90 -30.90 8.81
C VAL A 954 -16.38 -30.63 8.51
N SER A 955 -16.77 -29.36 8.35
CA SER A 955 -18.19 -28.98 8.21
C SER A 955 -18.85 -29.50 6.92
N TYR A 956 -18.14 -29.44 5.78
CA TYR A 956 -18.67 -29.81 4.47
C TYR A 956 -17.68 -30.69 3.67
N PRO A 957 -17.39 -31.91 4.14
CA PRO A 957 -16.28 -32.71 3.61
C PRO A 957 -16.49 -33.14 2.15
N LEU A 958 -17.71 -33.50 1.76
CA LEU A 958 -18.04 -33.91 0.39
C LEU A 958 -17.95 -32.73 -0.60
N ARG A 959 -18.49 -31.58 -0.19
CA ARG A 959 -18.41 -30.31 -0.94
C ARG A 959 -16.96 -29.92 -1.23
N ASP A 960 -16.08 -30.00 -0.22
CA ASP A 960 -14.66 -29.69 -0.35
C ASP A 960 -13.94 -30.59 -1.36
N LEU A 961 -14.24 -31.90 -1.35
CA LEU A 961 -13.66 -32.86 -2.28
C LEU A 961 -14.14 -32.60 -3.72
N PHE A 962 -15.43 -32.33 -3.91
CA PHE A 962 -16.01 -32.04 -5.22
C PHE A 962 -15.47 -30.74 -5.80
N LEU A 963 -15.42 -29.66 -5.02
CA LEU A 963 -14.86 -28.39 -5.47
C LEU A 963 -13.38 -28.50 -5.83
N ARG A 964 -12.61 -29.31 -5.10
CA ARG A 964 -11.21 -29.59 -5.45
C ARG A 964 -11.11 -30.30 -6.80
N TYR A 965 -11.90 -31.36 -7.00
CA TYR A 965 -11.94 -32.10 -8.26
C TYR A 965 -12.36 -31.20 -9.44
N LEU A 966 -13.45 -30.44 -9.29
CA LEU A 966 -13.97 -29.54 -10.32
C LEU A 966 -13.04 -28.35 -10.66
N ARG A 967 -12.09 -28.02 -9.78
CA ARG A 967 -11.02 -27.05 -10.07
C ARG A 967 -9.81 -27.69 -10.76
N ALA A 968 -9.62 -28.99 -10.59
CA ALA A 968 -8.55 -29.75 -11.22
C ALA A 968 -8.88 -30.19 -12.66
N HIS A 969 -10.14 -30.06 -13.08
CA HIS A 969 -10.62 -30.48 -14.39
C HIS A 969 -11.30 -29.35 -15.16
N ALA A 970 -11.15 -29.37 -16.49
CA ALA A 970 -11.70 -28.40 -17.42
C ALA A 970 -13.20 -28.58 -17.60
N LEU A 971 -13.64 -29.82 -17.83
CA LEU A 971 -15.05 -30.21 -17.99
C LEU A 971 -15.23 -31.58 -17.32
N VAL A 972 -16.33 -31.74 -16.57
CA VAL A 972 -16.59 -32.93 -15.75
C VAL A 972 -18.03 -33.39 -15.93
N THR A 973 -18.26 -34.70 -15.97
CA THR A 973 -19.62 -35.28 -15.94
C THR A 973 -20.01 -35.80 -14.56
N ALA A 974 -21.31 -35.93 -14.26
CA ALA A 974 -21.73 -36.51 -12.99
C ALA A 974 -21.28 -37.97 -12.87
N GLU A 975 -21.24 -38.72 -13.97
CA GLU A 975 -20.71 -40.09 -14.02
C GLU A 975 -19.22 -40.16 -13.61
N GLN A 976 -18.39 -39.22 -14.08
CA GLN A 976 -16.97 -39.19 -13.74
C GLN A 976 -16.77 -38.95 -12.23
N LEU A 977 -17.52 -38.02 -11.64
CA LEU A 977 -17.49 -37.76 -10.20
C LEU A 977 -18.00 -38.96 -9.39
N ALA A 978 -19.07 -39.60 -9.84
CA ALA A 978 -19.64 -40.79 -9.21
C ALA A 978 -18.63 -41.94 -9.19
N HIS A 979 -17.93 -42.17 -10.31
CA HIS A 979 -16.89 -43.18 -10.41
C HIS A 979 -15.68 -42.84 -9.52
N GLU A 980 -15.15 -41.62 -9.62
CA GLU A 980 -13.95 -41.20 -8.89
C GLU A 980 -14.10 -41.33 -7.36
N PHE A 981 -15.26 -40.96 -6.83
CA PHE A 981 -15.53 -41.02 -5.39
C PHE A 981 -16.32 -42.26 -4.95
N SER A 982 -16.69 -43.17 -5.87
CA SER A 982 -17.55 -44.33 -5.60
C SER A 982 -18.86 -43.99 -4.91
N LEU A 983 -19.54 -42.95 -5.40
CA LEU A 983 -20.83 -42.47 -4.89
C LEU A 983 -21.95 -42.80 -5.87
N GLY A 984 -23.18 -42.91 -5.36
CA GLY A 984 -24.36 -43.04 -6.22
C GLY A 984 -24.59 -41.77 -7.02
N ILE A 985 -24.92 -41.90 -8.31
CA ILE A 985 -25.06 -40.75 -9.23
C ILE A 985 -26.08 -39.70 -8.74
N ALA A 986 -27.17 -40.14 -8.10
CA ALA A 986 -28.18 -39.24 -7.52
C ALA A 986 -27.60 -38.32 -6.43
N ILE A 987 -26.65 -38.81 -5.61
CA ILE A 987 -25.99 -37.99 -4.57
C ILE A 987 -25.10 -36.95 -5.25
N VAL A 988 -24.41 -37.34 -6.33
CA VAL A 988 -23.53 -36.44 -7.09
C VAL A 988 -24.35 -35.32 -7.74
N GLU A 989 -25.46 -35.66 -8.40
CA GLU A 989 -26.36 -34.69 -9.04
C GLU A 989 -26.95 -33.71 -8.03
N GLU A 990 -27.42 -34.19 -6.87
CA GLU A 990 -27.94 -33.33 -5.80
C GLU A 990 -26.87 -32.33 -5.31
N GLN A 991 -25.64 -32.80 -5.09
CA GLN A 991 -24.54 -31.95 -4.65
C GLN A 991 -24.12 -30.93 -5.72
N LEU A 992 -24.06 -31.34 -6.99
CA LEU A 992 -23.76 -30.42 -8.11
C LEU A 992 -24.84 -29.35 -8.25
N GLN A 993 -26.11 -29.71 -8.03
CA GLN A 993 -27.21 -28.77 -8.04
C GLN A 993 -27.12 -27.76 -6.88
N GLN A 994 -26.81 -28.21 -5.67
CA GLN A 994 -26.56 -27.31 -4.53
C GLN A 994 -25.38 -26.36 -4.80
N LEU A 995 -24.30 -26.84 -5.40
CA LEU A 995 -23.15 -26.02 -5.80
C LEU A 995 -23.53 -25.00 -6.89
N ARG A 996 -24.45 -25.34 -7.79
CA ARG A 996 -24.96 -24.45 -8.83
C ARG A 996 -25.81 -23.33 -8.24
N GLU A 997 -26.67 -23.64 -7.28
CA GLU A 997 -27.46 -22.65 -6.54
C GLU A 997 -26.57 -21.66 -5.77
N GLN A 998 -25.40 -22.11 -5.31
CA GLN A 998 -24.37 -21.26 -4.70
C GLN A 998 -23.52 -20.48 -5.73
N GLY A 999 -23.74 -20.68 -7.03
CA GLY A 999 -22.98 -20.02 -8.11
C GLY A 999 -21.52 -20.48 -8.26
N LEU A 1000 -21.14 -21.63 -7.68
CA LEU A 1000 -19.76 -22.14 -7.70
C LEU A 1000 -19.45 -22.98 -8.96
N VAL A 1001 -20.50 -23.57 -9.55
CA VAL A 1001 -20.41 -24.44 -10.73
C VAL A 1001 -21.49 -24.06 -11.73
N MET A 1002 -21.24 -24.34 -13.00
CA MET A 1002 -22.17 -24.15 -14.10
C MET A 1002 -22.38 -25.47 -14.85
N ASN A 1003 -23.59 -25.66 -15.34
CA ASN A 1003 -23.94 -26.73 -16.27
C ASN A 1003 -23.94 -26.12 -17.68
N LEU A 1004 -23.10 -26.64 -18.59
CA LEU A 1004 -22.94 -26.10 -19.94
C LEU A 1004 -23.88 -26.75 -20.95
N GLN A 1005 -24.07 -28.07 -20.85
CA GLN A 1005 -24.91 -28.93 -21.68
C GLN A 1005 -25.35 -30.14 -20.83
N GLN A 1006 -26.32 -30.95 -21.29
CA GLN A 1006 -26.82 -32.12 -20.54
C GLN A 1006 -25.66 -32.95 -19.95
N ASP A 1007 -25.57 -32.94 -18.62
CA ASP A 1007 -24.55 -33.59 -17.77
C ASP A 1007 -23.08 -33.09 -17.87
N ILE A 1008 -22.80 -31.94 -18.49
CA ILE A 1008 -21.46 -31.35 -18.49
C ILE A 1008 -21.38 -30.19 -17.50
N TRP A 1009 -20.51 -30.34 -16.51
CA TRP A 1009 -20.30 -29.41 -15.41
C TRP A 1009 -18.91 -28.79 -15.47
N VAL A 1010 -18.82 -27.53 -15.06
CA VAL A 1010 -17.56 -26.77 -14.97
C VAL A 1010 -17.59 -25.87 -13.75
N SER A 1011 -16.46 -25.68 -13.07
CA SER A 1011 -16.37 -24.64 -12.02
C SER A 1011 -16.36 -23.24 -12.64
N ASP A 1012 -16.96 -22.27 -11.96
CA ASP A 1012 -17.04 -20.89 -12.50
C ASP A 1012 -15.65 -20.29 -12.80
N GLU A 1013 -14.67 -20.56 -11.94
CA GLU A 1013 -13.29 -20.12 -12.11
C GLU A 1013 -12.66 -20.68 -13.39
N VAL A 1014 -12.83 -21.98 -13.64
CA VAL A 1014 -12.27 -22.66 -14.81
C VAL A 1014 -13.00 -22.21 -16.08
N PHE A 1015 -14.32 -22.02 -16.02
CA PHE A 1015 -15.08 -21.50 -17.16
C PHE A 1015 -14.62 -20.10 -17.58
N ARG A 1016 -14.42 -19.18 -16.64
CA ARG A 1016 -13.87 -17.83 -16.95
C ARG A 1016 -12.52 -17.93 -17.65
N ARG A 1017 -11.66 -18.84 -17.18
CA ARG A 1017 -10.35 -19.10 -17.78
C ARG A 1017 -10.44 -19.66 -19.20
N LEU A 1018 -11.31 -20.65 -19.41
CA LEU A 1018 -11.60 -21.23 -20.74
C LEU A 1018 -12.10 -20.15 -21.68
N ARG A 1019 -13.13 -19.39 -21.27
CA ARG A 1019 -13.71 -18.29 -22.05
C ARG A 1019 -12.68 -17.24 -22.46
N LEU A 1020 -11.87 -16.76 -21.52
CA LEU A 1020 -10.83 -15.75 -21.81
C LEU A 1020 -9.79 -16.25 -22.82
N ARG A 1021 -9.34 -17.50 -22.68
CA ARG A 1021 -8.35 -18.09 -23.59
C ARG A 1021 -8.93 -18.43 -24.96
N SER A 1022 -10.16 -18.95 -25.03
CA SER A 1022 -10.84 -19.17 -26.31
C SER A 1022 -11.09 -17.86 -27.05
N LEU A 1023 -11.42 -16.78 -26.32
CA LEU A 1023 -11.55 -15.45 -26.91
C LEU A 1023 -10.20 -14.87 -27.36
N GLN A 1024 -9.12 -15.12 -26.62
CA GLN A 1024 -7.77 -14.77 -27.04
C GLN A 1024 -7.36 -15.55 -28.30
N ALA A 1025 -7.59 -16.86 -28.35
CA ALA A 1025 -7.30 -17.71 -29.50
C ALA A 1025 -8.09 -17.25 -30.74
N ALA A 1026 -9.38 -16.91 -30.57
CA ALA A 1026 -10.19 -16.34 -31.64
C ALA A 1026 -9.64 -14.99 -32.13
N ARG A 1027 -9.21 -14.10 -31.22
CA ARG A 1027 -8.57 -12.83 -31.58
C ARG A 1027 -7.24 -13.03 -32.32
N GLU A 1028 -6.42 -13.97 -31.87
CA GLU A 1028 -5.16 -14.33 -32.52
C GLU A 1028 -5.39 -14.92 -33.91
N ALA A 1029 -6.45 -15.72 -34.10
CA ALA A 1029 -6.87 -16.22 -35.41
C ALA A 1029 -7.29 -15.08 -36.37
N THR A 1030 -7.80 -13.96 -35.84
CA THR A 1030 -8.17 -12.75 -36.62
C THR A 1030 -7.07 -11.69 -36.71
N ARG A 1031 -5.83 -12.01 -36.34
CA ARG A 1031 -4.74 -11.04 -36.30
C ARG A 1031 -4.43 -10.51 -37.72
N PRO A 1032 -4.25 -9.19 -37.90
CA PRO A 1032 -3.92 -8.63 -39.21
C PRO A 1032 -2.62 -9.23 -39.75
N VAL A 1033 -2.67 -9.72 -40.99
CA VAL A 1033 -1.50 -10.23 -41.71
C VAL A 1033 -0.67 -9.07 -42.26
N ALA A 1034 0.61 -9.31 -42.53
CA ALA A 1034 1.45 -8.32 -43.21
C ALA A 1034 0.85 -7.95 -44.58
N ALA A 1035 0.99 -6.69 -44.99
CA ALA A 1035 0.46 -6.21 -46.28
C ALA A 1035 0.97 -7.05 -47.47
N THR A 1036 2.18 -7.60 -47.36
CA THR A 1036 2.77 -8.52 -48.35
C THR A 1036 2.03 -9.85 -48.47
N THR A 1037 1.57 -10.42 -47.35
CA THR A 1037 0.77 -11.65 -47.32
C THR A 1037 -0.60 -11.42 -47.97
N TYR A 1038 -1.25 -10.29 -47.66
CA TYR A 1038 -2.52 -9.91 -48.27
C TYR A 1038 -2.40 -9.65 -49.77
N ALA A 1039 -1.36 -8.92 -50.20
CA ALA A 1039 -1.10 -8.67 -51.61
C ALA A 1039 -0.87 -9.97 -52.39
N ARG A 1040 -0.11 -10.93 -51.82
CA ARG A 1040 0.11 -12.25 -52.43
C ARG A 1040 -1.20 -13.02 -52.57
N LEU A 1041 -1.99 -13.12 -51.50
CA LEU A 1041 -3.29 -13.80 -51.52
C LEU A 1041 -4.21 -13.18 -52.59
N LEU A 1042 -4.20 -11.85 -52.71
CA LEU A 1042 -4.99 -11.14 -53.71
C LEU A 1042 -4.54 -11.48 -55.14
N LEU A 1043 -3.24 -11.53 -55.40
CA LEU A 1043 -2.70 -11.93 -56.71
C LEU A 1043 -2.95 -13.42 -57.03
N GLU A 1044 -2.88 -14.31 -56.03
CA GLU A 1044 -3.24 -15.73 -56.16
C GLU A 1044 -4.73 -15.89 -56.50
N ARG A 1045 -5.61 -15.22 -55.74
CA ARG A 1045 -7.06 -15.23 -56.00
C ARG A 1045 -7.43 -14.61 -57.33
N GLN A 1046 -6.65 -13.64 -57.80
CA GLN A 1046 -6.82 -13.02 -59.11
C GLN A 1046 -6.27 -13.85 -60.27
N GLY A 1047 -5.72 -15.05 -60.01
CA GLY A 1047 -5.19 -15.95 -61.03
C GLY A 1047 -3.91 -15.43 -61.72
N VAL A 1048 -3.23 -14.46 -61.10
CA VAL A 1048 -1.98 -13.86 -61.61
C VAL A 1048 -0.77 -14.65 -61.10
N LEU A 1049 -0.86 -15.20 -59.89
CA LEU A 1049 0.16 -16.09 -59.29
C LEU A 1049 -0.44 -17.46 -59.00
N PRO A 1050 0.30 -18.57 -59.20
CA PRO A 1050 -0.14 -19.89 -58.78
C PRO A 1050 -0.27 -19.96 -57.26
N ALA A 1051 -1.30 -20.65 -56.77
CA ALA A 1051 -1.50 -20.86 -55.34
C ALA A 1051 -0.32 -21.67 -54.78
N THR A 1052 0.45 -21.05 -53.88
CA THR A 1052 1.54 -21.74 -53.19
C THR A 1052 1.03 -22.36 -51.90
N ASP A 1053 1.40 -23.61 -51.65
CA ASP A 1053 1.09 -24.45 -50.48
C ASP A 1053 1.84 -24.00 -49.20
N GLY A 1054 2.05 -22.69 -49.04
CA GLY A 1054 2.65 -22.09 -47.85
C GLY A 1054 4.18 -22.10 -47.80
N SER A 1055 4.86 -22.66 -48.81
CA SER A 1055 6.31 -22.63 -48.92
C SER A 1055 6.80 -21.28 -49.50
N PRO A 1056 7.87 -20.67 -48.97
CA PRO A 1056 8.50 -19.50 -49.58
C PRO A 1056 9.21 -19.92 -50.87
N ALA A 1057 8.50 -19.91 -51.99
CA ALA A 1057 9.07 -20.21 -53.30
C ALA A 1057 10.05 -19.11 -53.71
N LEU A 1058 11.30 -19.50 -53.91
CA LEU A 1058 12.32 -18.74 -54.63
C LEU A 1058 11.76 -18.31 -55.99
N PHE A 1059 11.89 -17.02 -56.31
CA PHE A 1059 11.55 -16.43 -57.61
C PHE A 1059 12.31 -17.15 -58.74
N ALA A 1060 11.70 -18.16 -59.35
CA ALA A 1060 12.21 -18.80 -60.56
C ALA A 1060 11.11 -19.65 -61.25
N SER A 1061 10.07 -19.01 -61.76
CA SER A 1061 9.29 -19.55 -62.89
C SER A 1061 8.73 -18.38 -63.70
N THR A 1062 9.17 -18.28 -64.95
CA THR A 1062 8.96 -17.15 -65.86
C THR A 1062 7.73 -17.32 -66.77
N SER A 1063 6.74 -18.12 -66.37
CA SER A 1063 5.49 -18.26 -67.12
C SER A 1063 4.34 -17.54 -66.38
N PRO A 1064 3.78 -16.45 -66.95
CA PRO A 1064 2.65 -15.74 -66.35
C PRO A 1064 1.33 -16.49 -66.64
N GLY A 1065 0.43 -16.57 -65.65
CA GLY A 1065 -0.92 -17.13 -65.79
C GLY A 1065 -1.15 -18.48 -65.09
N VAL A 1066 -2.24 -18.58 -64.32
CA VAL A 1066 -2.68 -19.80 -63.61
C VAL A 1066 -3.57 -20.69 -64.48
N TYR A 1067 -4.33 -20.09 -65.37
CA TYR A 1067 -5.30 -20.77 -66.22
C TYR A 1067 -4.71 -21.08 -67.60
N GLU A 1068 -5.38 -21.93 -68.37
CA GLU A 1068 -4.98 -22.28 -69.74
C GLU A 1068 -6.19 -22.51 -70.66
N GLY A 1069 -5.98 -22.32 -71.96
CA GLY A 1069 -6.98 -22.54 -73.01
C GLY A 1069 -8.22 -21.63 -72.93
N VAL A 1070 -9.19 -21.92 -73.79
CA VAL A 1070 -10.46 -21.17 -73.94
C VAL A 1070 -11.28 -21.17 -72.64
N ASP A 1071 -11.35 -22.31 -71.94
CA ASP A 1071 -12.03 -22.42 -70.64
C ASP A 1071 -11.36 -21.53 -69.56
N GLY A 1072 -10.04 -21.39 -69.64
CA GLY A 1072 -9.28 -20.47 -68.79
C GLY A 1072 -9.64 -19.02 -69.02
N VAL A 1073 -9.80 -18.63 -70.30
CA VAL A 1073 -10.28 -17.28 -70.68
C VAL A 1073 -11.69 -17.03 -70.14
N MET A 1074 -12.59 -17.99 -70.29
CA MET A 1074 -13.96 -17.88 -69.78
C MET A 1074 -13.99 -17.65 -68.26
N ARG A 1075 -13.18 -18.41 -67.50
CA ARG A 1075 -13.09 -18.27 -66.04
C ARG A 1075 -12.55 -16.92 -65.59
N VAL A 1076 -11.58 -16.37 -66.31
CA VAL A 1076 -11.05 -15.02 -66.05
C VAL A 1076 -12.12 -13.96 -66.35
N ILE A 1077 -12.90 -14.13 -67.42
CA ILE A 1077 -13.99 -13.22 -67.78
C ILE A 1077 -15.12 -13.27 -66.76
N GLU A 1078 -15.53 -14.47 -66.29
CA GLU A 1078 -16.50 -14.62 -65.22
C GLU A 1078 -16.05 -13.90 -63.95
N GLN A 1079 -14.78 -14.06 -63.58
CA GLN A 1079 -14.21 -13.42 -62.40
C GLN A 1079 -14.20 -11.89 -62.50
N LEU A 1080 -13.96 -11.34 -63.69
CA LEU A 1080 -13.86 -9.91 -63.94
C LEU A 1080 -15.11 -9.34 -64.64
N ALA A 1081 -16.22 -10.07 -64.60
CA ALA A 1081 -17.46 -9.65 -65.23
C ALA A 1081 -17.94 -8.31 -64.64
N GLY A 1082 -18.29 -7.37 -65.53
CA GLY A 1082 -18.71 -6.02 -65.15
C GLY A 1082 -17.57 -5.01 -64.95
N VAL A 1083 -16.31 -5.41 -65.08
CA VAL A 1083 -15.16 -4.49 -65.04
C VAL A 1083 -14.99 -3.79 -66.40
N GLY A 1084 -15.15 -2.45 -66.42
CA GLY A 1084 -14.92 -1.65 -67.61
C GLY A 1084 -13.45 -1.22 -67.75
N LEU A 1085 -12.75 -1.75 -68.74
CA LEU A 1085 -11.37 -1.37 -69.10
C LEU A 1085 -11.25 -1.12 -70.61
N PRO A 1086 -10.27 -0.30 -71.04
CA PRO A 1086 -9.92 -0.16 -72.45
C PRO A 1086 -9.76 -1.50 -73.13
N ALA A 1087 -10.31 -1.63 -74.33
CA ALA A 1087 -10.36 -2.91 -75.03
C ALA A 1087 -8.97 -3.53 -75.21
N SER A 1088 -7.98 -2.70 -75.51
CA SER A 1088 -6.59 -3.09 -75.71
C SER A 1088 -5.93 -3.67 -74.46
N LEU A 1089 -6.35 -3.29 -73.24
CA LEU A 1089 -5.75 -3.81 -72.00
C LEU A 1089 -6.18 -5.24 -71.71
N TRP A 1090 -7.38 -5.64 -72.14
CA TRP A 1090 -7.86 -7.01 -71.95
C TRP A 1090 -6.95 -8.01 -72.65
N GLU A 1091 -6.63 -7.76 -73.92
CA GLU A 1091 -5.80 -8.67 -74.72
C GLU A 1091 -4.29 -8.49 -74.50
N SER A 1092 -3.82 -7.30 -74.10
CA SER A 1092 -2.38 -7.06 -73.92
C SER A 1092 -1.86 -7.34 -72.51
N GLN A 1093 -2.71 -7.24 -71.47
CA GLN A 1093 -2.27 -7.32 -70.07
C GLN A 1093 -3.15 -8.20 -69.20
N ILE A 1094 -4.48 -8.11 -69.29
CA ILE A 1094 -5.36 -8.76 -68.31
C ILE A 1094 -5.47 -10.27 -68.54
N LEU A 1095 -5.77 -10.69 -69.77
CA LEU A 1095 -5.91 -12.10 -70.16
C LEU A 1095 -4.55 -12.80 -70.23
N PRO A 1096 -3.49 -12.25 -70.87
CA PRO A 1096 -2.17 -12.90 -70.90
C PRO A 1096 -1.52 -13.06 -69.53
N ALA A 1097 -1.80 -12.17 -68.57
CA ALA A 1097 -1.26 -12.31 -67.21
C ALA A 1097 -1.91 -13.43 -66.39
N ARG A 1098 -3.06 -13.94 -66.83
CA ARG A 1098 -3.87 -14.93 -66.09
C ARG A 1098 -4.03 -16.26 -66.82
N VAL A 1099 -3.96 -16.25 -68.15
CA VAL A 1099 -4.07 -17.43 -69.01
C VAL A 1099 -2.75 -17.61 -69.77
N ARG A 1100 -2.04 -18.70 -69.48
CA ARG A 1100 -0.62 -18.88 -69.86
C ARG A 1100 -0.37 -18.98 -71.36
N ASP A 1101 -1.34 -19.48 -72.09
CA ASP A 1101 -1.32 -19.75 -73.53
C ASP A 1101 -2.34 -18.89 -74.30
N TYR A 1102 -2.75 -17.75 -73.70
CA TYR A 1102 -3.76 -16.88 -74.29
C TYR A 1102 -3.42 -16.49 -75.74
N SER A 1103 -4.39 -16.71 -76.63
CA SER A 1103 -4.38 -16.13 -77.97
C SER A 1103 -5.73 -15.42 -78.23
N PRO A 1104 -5.75 -14.33 -79.03
CA PRO A 1104 -6.98 -13.59 -79.32
C PRO A 1104 -8.09 -14.48 -79.91
N GLU A 1105 -7.73 -15.53 -80.66
CA GLU A 1105 -8.72 -16.46 -81.23
C GLU A 1105 -9.56 -17.16 -80.15
N MET A 1106 -9.01 -17.36 -78.94
CA MET A 1106 -9.76 -17.95 -77.81
C MET A 1106 -10.87 -17.03 -77.31
N LEU A 1107 -10.64 -15.71 -77.31
CA LEU A 1107 -11.67 -14.73 -76.95
C LEU A 1107 -12.70 -14.59 -78.08
N ASP A 1108 -12.24 -14.57 -79.33
CA ASP A 1108 -13.10 -14.54 -80.51
C ASP A 1108 -14.04 -15.76 -80.54
N GLU A 1109 -13.56 -16.94 -80.15
CA GLU A 1109 -14.37 -18.17 -80.05
C GLU A 1109 -15.50 -18.03 -79.01
N LEU A 1110 -15.21 -17.47 -77.82
CA LEU A 1110 -16.21 -17.23 -76.77
C LEU A 1110 -17.23 -16.15 -77.17
N LEU A 1111 -16.81 -15.13 -77.92
CA LEU A 1111 -17.68 -14.10 -78.45
C LEU A 1111 -18.57 -14.64 -79.59
N ALA A 1112 -18.02 -15.44 -80.49
CA ALA A 1112 -18.73 -16.02 -81.63
C ALA A 1112 -19.79 -17.04 -81.21
N THR A 1113 -19.52 -17.82 -80.16
CA THR A 1113 -20.48 -18.76 -79.56
C THR A 1113 -21.58 -18.06 -78.75
N GLY A 1114 -21.41 -16.77 -78.44
CA GLY A 1114 -22.31 -16.00 -77.59
C GLY A 1114 -22.20 -16.33 -76.09
N ALA A 1115 -21.19 -17.12 -75.69
CA ALA A 1115 -20.91 -17.44 -74.30
C ALA A 1115 -20.48 -16.19 -73.50
N VAL A 1116 -19.80 -15.25 -74.17
CA VAL A 1116 -19.44 -13.94 -73.63
C VAL A 1116 -20.07 -12.86 -74.50
N ILE A 1117 -20.61 -11.83 -73.85
CA ILE A 1117 -21.12 -10.63 -74.51
C ILE A 1117 -20.29 -9.44 -74.02
N TRP A 1118 -19.69 -8.71 -74.96
CA TRP A 1118 -18.97 -7.49 -74.65
C TRP A 1118 -19.82 -6.24 -74.90
N SER A 1119 -19.82 -5.33 -73.94
CA SER A 1119 -20.51 -4.04 -74.02
C SER A 1119 -19.51 -2.92 -73.77
N GLY A 1120 -19.27 -2.10 -74.80
CA GLY A 1120 -18.36 -0.96 -74.73
C GLY A 1120 -19.10 0.36 -74.61
N GLN A 1121 -18.53 1.32 -73.87
CA GLN A 1121 -18.99 2.71 -73.84
C GLN A 1121 -17.87 3.62 -74.37
N LYS A 1122 -18.19 4.48 -75.35
CA LYS A 1122 -17.25 5.36 -76.07
C LYS A 1122 -16.39 6.30 -75.20
N LYS A 1123 -16.69 6.41 -73.90
CA LYS A 1123 -16.09 7.36 -72.96
C LYS A 1123 -14.89 6.80 -72.18
N ALA A 1124 -14.60 5.50 -72.26
CA ALA A 1124 -13.56 4.85 -71.46
C ALA A 1124 -12.32 4.37 -72.25
N GLY A 1125 -12.19 4.75 -73.53
CA GLY A 1125 -11.06 4.36 -74.39
C GLY A 1125 -11.38 3.17 -75.26
#